data_AF-A0A7X8Z2X9-F1
#
_entry.id   AF-A0A7X8Z2X9-F1
#
_cell.length_a   1.000
_cell.length_b   1.000
_cell.length_c   1.000
_cell.angle_alpha   90.00
_cell.angle_beta   90.00
_cell.angle_gamma   90.00
#
_symmetry.space_group_name_H-M   'P 1'
#
loop_
_entity.id
_entity.type
_entity.pdbx_description
1 polymer ?
#
loop_
_entity_poly.entity_id
_entity_poly.type
_entity_poly.pdbx_seq_one_letter_code
_entity_poly.pdbx_strand_id
1 'polypeptide(L)'
;MKRSSMCLTRYLGFVVLLAGIVAVSPAWGQGRQLTVENGWLVSDGQVIWGNAQHNGWWRAGQRANITRNAPGVVAPNRTEELNLLTNNMLNYGYPGFEHNFGLWYDRRRDAHDSACRTNANVVSPFLEQPWARSGTGMACDGLSKYDLTQYNQWYFDRIRTFANLCDTKGTILLHNFYMQHALLEITPHYVDFPWRPNNCIQATGMPYDIPAANVFYNTNHTVRYNLHRAYIRKCLDELGDNKHVFHMASQEYTGPLSFMQFCLDMVQEWENDRGKNVLFCASATKDVIDAVANDPRVDALDLRYFWYRANGSLYAPAGGQEVPGRYGLTDSAGQSPPYQFYRKIREYRLAYPNKAIIDQMEASRQQTWAFLMGGGSLLIRFMEYTGGIDPPNYIAPEHSAIILPTYNFINSSLSTRLKDMTPQDLVNNPTSNWCLADANRTYLVYALNGGQITLDLTGASSGKPFQARWFDPRTGNLSNANGGTVMGGSVLVFDAPDGNDWALFLAGAAPLDEVPVIAEVSSGTLVSGTSYTRQMVLTHGTPPITWSVLQGPVGLQVSSNGLVSGWTPNSGEAGSSPTIEIQASNTIGSDTVSWQILVLSRMDFDQDGDVDLEDFGVLQACLSGTNVPYQAGCEHANLDGDIDVDGVDVSIFLNCMGGPNRPPGC
;
A
#
# COMPACT_ATOMS: atom_id res chain seq x y z
N MET A 1 80.29 -38.44 -12.80
CA MET A 1 79.41 -38.65 -11.63
C MET A 1 77.97 -38.83 -12.11
N LYS A 2 77.16 -39.50 -11.31
CA LYS A 2 75.89 -40.17 -11.65
C LYS A 2 74.71 -39.22 -11.99
N ARG A 3 73.90 -39.71 -12.94
CA ARG A 3 72.43 -39.64 -13.13
C ARG A 3 71.75 -38.44 -13.82
N SER A 4 71.18 -38.78 -14.98
CA SER A 4 70.10 -38.13 -15.73
C SER A 4 68.71 -38.70 -15.37
N SER A 5 67.68 -38.04 -15.93
CA SER A 5 66.23 -38.33 -16.01
C SER A 5 65.40 -37.93 -14.77
N MET A 6 64.23 -37.29 -14.89
CA MET A 6 63.21 -37.45 -15.94
C MET A 6 62.26 -36.24 -16.00
N CYS A 7 61.86 -35.90 -17.23
CA CYS A 7 60.82 -34.93 -17.59
C CYS A 7 59.43 -35.50 -17.27
N LEU A 8 58.48 -34.67 -16.80
CA LEU A 8 57.06 -35.02 -16.87
C LEU A 8 56.19 -33.80 -17.20
N THR A 9 55.65 -33.85 -18.41
CA THR A 9 54.55 -33.07 -18.97
C THR A 9 53.26 -33.30 -18.15
N ARG A 10 52.46 -32.25 -17.91
CA ARG A 10 51.04 -32.42 -17.54
C ARG A 10 50.15 -31.69 -18.55
N TYR A 11 49.45 -32.52 -19.32
CA TYR A 11 48.34 -32.18 -20.20
C TYR A 11 47.08 -31.86 -19.40
N LEU A 12 46.35 -30.84 -19.86
CA LEU A 12 44.99 -30.50 -19.44
C LEU A 12 44.03 -31.66 -19.75
N GLY A 13 43.24 -32.07 -18.75
CA GLY A 13 42.02 -32.86 -18.93
C GLY A 13 40.81 -32.00 -18.60
N PHE A 14 39.99 -31.73 -19.61
CA PHE A 14 38.68 -31.12 -19.51
C PHE A 14 37.71 -32.08 -18.80
N VAL A 15 37.03 -31.60 -17.74
CA VAL A 15 35.77 -32.18 -17.26
C VAL A 15 34.71 -31.11 -17.44
N VAL A 16 33.76 -31.37 -18.34
CA VAL A 16 32.56 -30.56 -18.56
C VAL A 16 31.61 -30.84 -17.40
N LEU A 17 31.50 -29.89 -16.47
CA LEU A 17 30.43 -29.83 -15.48
C LEU A 17 29.37 -28.86 -15.99
N LEU A 18 28.28 -29.43 -16.52
CA LEU A 18 27.02 -28.73 -16.77
C LEU A 18 26.41 -28.35 -15.41
N ALA A 19 26.76 -27.17 -14.91
CA ALA A 19 26.04 -26.54 -13.81
C ALA A 19 24.95 -25.66 -14.40
N GLY A 20 23.71 -26.16 -14.38
CA GLY A 20 22.53 -25.32 -14.58
C GLY A 20 22.49 -24.26 -13.48
N ILE A 21 22.70 -23.00 -13.84
CA ILE A 21 22.49 -21.87 -12.95
C ILE A 21 20.97 -21.71 -12.81
N VAL A 22 20.40 -22.35 -11.79
CA VAL A 22 19.13 -21.91 -11.23
C VAL A 22 19.46 -20.62 -10.50
N ALA A 23 18.97 -19.49 -11.01
CA ALA A 23 19.01 -18.23 -10.29
C ALA A 23 18.16 -18.39 -9.02
N VAL A 24 18.82 -18.69 -7.91
CA VAL A 24 18.20 -18.67 -6.58
C VAL A 24 18.12 -17.21 -6.19
N SER A 25 16.94 -16.60 -6.37
CA SER A 25 16.59 -15.33 -5.74
C SER A 25 16.93 -15.44 -4.25
N PRO A 26 17.64 -14.48 -3.64
CA PRO A 26 17.80 -14.48 -2.19
C PRO A 26 16.40 -14.48 -1.59
N ALA A 27 16.11 -15.42 -0.69
CA ALA A 27 14.93 -15.31 0.15
C ALA A 27 15.15 -14.12 1.09
N TRP A 28 14.79 -12.93 0.63
CA TRP A 28 14.62 -11.77 1.50
C TRP A 28 13.52 -12.16 2.49
N GLY A 29 13.78 -12.02 3.80
CA GLY A 29 12.81 -12.35 4.85
C GLY A 29 11.47 -11.64 4.58
N GLN A 30 10.37 -12.14 5.15
CA GLN A 30 9.05 -11.51 4.95
C GLN A 30 9.15 -10.01 5.29
N GLY A 31 9.14 -9.18 4.24
CA GLY A 31 9.31 -7.73 4.35
C GLY A 31 8.18 -7.12 5.17
N ARG A 32 8.38 -5.88 5.62
CA ARG A 32 7.33 -5.17 6.35
C ARG A 32 6.11 -5.00 5.45
N GLN A 33 4.93 -4.98 6.06
CA GLN A 33 3.69 -4.68 5.37
C GLN A 33 3.37 -3.19 5.55
N LEU A 34 2.98 -2.53 4.45
CA LEU A 34 2.37 -1.21 4.49
C LEU A 34 0.85 -1.38 4.42
N THR A 35 0.14 -0.71 5.32
CA THR A 35 -1.31 -0.65 5.35
C THR A 35 -1.76 0.82 5.35
N VAL A 36 -3.02 1.05 4.96
CA VAL A 36 -3.69 2.32 5.18
C VAL A 36 -4.65 2.14 6.35
N GLU A 37 -4.34 2.74 7.51
CA GLU A 37 -5.17 2.66 8.72
C GLU A 37 -5.71 4.05 9.04
N ASN A 38 -7.05 4.21 9.01
CA ASN A 38 -7.73 5.49 9.17
C ASN A 38 -7.12 6.60 8.30
N GLY A 39 -6.68 6.23 7.10
CA GLY A 39 -6.06 7.10 6.09
C GLY A 39 -4.59 7.42 6.35
N TRP A 40 -3.95 6.86 7.37
CA TRP A 40 -2.51 6.99 7.61
C TRP A 40 -1.75 5.81 7.01
N LEU A 41 -0.53 6.06 6.53
CA LEU A 41 0.36 5.02 6.02
C LEU A 41 1.04 4.36 7.22
N VAL A 42 0.75 3.10 7.49
CA VAL A 42 1.20 2.38 8.68
C VAL A 42 2.05 1.17 8.31
N SER A 43 3.18 1.01 8.99
CA SER A 43 4.04 -0.16 8.87
C SER A 43 4.59 -0.52 10.24
N ASP A 44 4.57 -1.81 10.59
CA ASP A 44 4.94 -2.31 11.93
C ASP A 44 4.20 -1.56 13.07
N GLY A 45 2.93 -1.22 12.86
CA GLY A 45 2.11 -0.48 13.82
C GLY A 45 2.48 0.99 14.00
N GLN A 46 3.41 1.52 13.19
CA GLN A 46 3.88 2.90 13.23
C GLN A 46 3.51 3.64 11.95
N VAL A 47 3.03 4.87 12.08
CA VAL A 47 2.81 5.75 10.94
C VAL A 47 4.15 6.12 10.30
N ILE A 48 4.25 5.89 8.99
CA ILE A 48 5.30 6.47 8.14
C ILE A 48 4.80 7.82 7.67
N TRP A 49 5.45 8.89 8.14
CA TRP A 49 5.13 10.26 7.75
C TRP A 49 6.39 11.02 7.40
N GLY A 50 6.32 11.92 6.42
CA GLY A 50 7.40 12.81 6.07
C GLY A 50 7.27 13.31 4.64
N ASN A 51 8.39 13.69 4.06
CA ASN A 51 8.42 14.03 2.65
C ASN A 51 8.58 12.78 1.77
N ALA A 52 8.25 12.94 0.50
CA ALA A 52 8.71 12.06 -0.56
C ALA A 52 9.59 12.86 -1.53
N GLN A 53 10.73 12.32 -1.92
CA GLN A 53 11.56 12.95 -2.93
C GLN A 53 10.97 12.73 -4.32
N HIS A 54 10.77 13.83 -5.05
CA HIS A 54 10.45 13.81 -6.48
C HIS A 54 11.68 13.42 -7.32
N ASN A 55 11.48 12.59 -8.35
CA ASN A 55 12.56 12.08 -9.19
C ASN A 55 13.32 13.18 -9.98
N GLY A 56 14.63 13.00 -10.17
CA GLY A 56 15.43 13.77 -11.13
C GLY A 56 15.37 13.20 -12.55
N TRP A 57 14.43 13.66 -13.38
CA TRP A 57 14.20 13.13 -14.73
C TRP A 57 14.97 13.83 -15.87
N TRP A 58 15.82 14.81 -15.57
CA TRP A 58 16.61 15.53 -16.57
C TRP A 58 18.11 15.20 -16.50
N ARG A 59 18.84 15.75 -15.51
CA ARG A 59 20.31 15.67 -15.48
C ARG A 59 20.91 15.50 -14.09
N ALA A 60 22.18 15.10 -14.09
CA ALA A 60 23.11 15.28 -12.96
C ALA A 60 23.00 16.70 -12.36
N GLY A 61 23.08 16.82 -11.04
CA GLY A 61 22.91 18.11 -10.33
C GLY A 61 21.48 18.48 -9.96
N GLN A 62 20.46 17.78 -10.49
CA GLN A 62 19.07 18.04 -10.13
C GLN A 62 18.71 17.30 -8.83
N ARG A 63 18.21 16.07 -8.96
CA ARG A 63 17.77 15.19 -7.87
C ARG A 63 18.17 13.75 -8.18
N ALA A 64 18.09 12.89 -7.17
CA ALA A 64 18.39 11.48 -7.33
C ALA A 64 17.41 10.83 -8.29
N ASN A 65 17.87 9.82 -9.01
CA ASN A 65 17.04 9.00 -9.89
C ASN A 65 17.53 7.56 -9.84
N ILE A 66 16.61 6.65 -9.50
CA ILE A 66 16.87 5.23 -9.29
C ILE A 66 17.44 4.55 -10.55
N THR A 67 17.08 5.06 -11.73
CA THR A 67 17.42 4.48 -13.04
C THR A 67 18.37 5.37 -13.85
N ARG A 68 19.07 6.30 -13.19
CA ARG A 68 20.20 6.99 -13.79
C ARG A 68 21.45 6.10 -13.76
N ASN A 69 22.07 5.95 -14.92
CA ASN A 69 23.23 5.09 -15.14
C ASN A 69 24.43 5.92 -15.62
N ALA A 70 25.41 6.14 -14.76
CA ALA A 70 26.74 6.59 -15.11
C ALA A 70 27.69 5.38 -15.12
N PRO A 71 27.99 4.79 -16.30
CA PRO A 71 28.81 3.58 -16.36
C PRO A 71 30.14 3.74 -15.63
N GLY A 72 30.44 2.81 -14.71
CA GLY A 72 31.67 2.81 -13.91
C GLY A 72 31.71 3.82 -12.75
N VAL A 73 30.64 4.58 -12.49
CA VAL A 73 30.61 5.62 -11.45
C VAL A 73 29.39 5.44 -10.54
N VAL A 74 29.59 4.96 -9.31
CA VAL A 74 28.56 4.89 -8.26
C VAL A 74 28.72 6.08 -7.30
N ALA A 75 27.76 6.99 -7.29
CA ALA A 75 27.79 8.24 -6.52
C ALA A 75 26.41 8.91 -6.51
N PRO A 76 26.14 9.85 -5.56
CA PRO A 76 24.91 10.65 -5.57
C PRO A 76 24.67 11.33 -6.91
N ASN A 77 23.43 11.30 -7.39
CA ASN A 77 22.98 11.85 -8.67
C ASN A 77 23.75 11.35 -9.92
N ARG A 78 24.52 10.26 -9.79
CA ARG A 78 25.15 9.52 -10.90
C ARG A 78 24.43 8.19 -11.04
N THR A 79 25.11 7.10 -10.76
CA THR A 79 24.53 5.78 -10.52
C THR A 79 24.29 5.67 -9.02
N GLU A 80 23.03 5.77 -8.59
CA GLU A 80 22.70 5.74 -7.15
C GLU A 80 23.11 4.40 -6.52
N GLU A 81 23.71 4.48 -5.33
CA GLU A 81 23.82 3.37 -4.39
C GLU A 81 22.51 3.31 -3.59
N LEU A 82 21.63 2.37 -3.95
CA LEU A 82 20.24 2.37 -3.52
C LEU A 82 20.08 2.13 -2.00
N ASN A 83 21.00 1.39 -1.39
CA ASN A 83 20.96 1.10 0.04
C ASN A 83 21.31 2.35 0.87
N LEU A 84 22.31 3.13 0.45
CA LEU A 84 22.70 4.40 1.05
C LEU A 84 21.64 5.48 0.78
N LEU A 85 21.09 5.54 -0.44
CA LEU A 85 20.01 6.46 -0.76
C LEU A 85 18.80 6.24 0.17
N THR A 86 18.37 4.99 0.37
CA THR A 86 17.25 4.67 1.26
C THR A 86 17.58 4.88 2.75
N ASN A 87 18.84 4.75 3.17
CA ASN A 87 19.25 5.18 4.51
C ASN A 87 19.12 6.70 4.67
N ASN A 88 19.54 7.45 3.65
CA ASN A 88 19.45 8.91 3.64
C ASN A 88 18.02 9.41 3.69
N MET A 89 17.09 8.76 2.99
CA MET A 89 15.66 9.04 3.07
C MET A 89 15.15 9.06 4.52
N LEU A 90 15.52 8.04 5.30
CA LEU A 90 15.16 7.94 6.71
C LEU A 90 15.90 8.95 7.57
N ASN A 91 17.19 9.17 7.34
CA ASN A 91 18.00 10.09 8.14
C ASN A 91 17.60 11.56 8.01
N TYR A 92 16.96 11.92 6.90
CA TYR A 92 16.71 13.32 6.53
C TYR A 92 15.23 13.64 6.29
N GLY A 93 14.34 12.77 6.75
CA GLY A 93 12.90 13.05 6.83
C GLY A 93 12.16 13.03 5.50
N TYR A 94 12.63 12.23 4.54
CA TYR A 94 11.93 11.96 3.28
C TYR A 94 11.76 10.46 3.04
N PRO A 95 10.97 9.74 3.87
CA PRO A 95 10.80 8.29 3.76
C PRO A 95 10.10 7.83 2.47
N GLY A 96 9.60 8.73 1.62
CA GLY A 96 9.05 8.39 0.31
C GLY A 96 9.99 8.74 -0.86
N PHE A 97 9.82 8.05 -1.98
CA PHE A 97 10.47 8.38 -3.25
C PHE A 97 9.46 8.23 -4.39
N GLU A 98 9.26 9.28 -5.17
CA GLU A 98 8.46 9.23 -6.39
C GLU A 98 9.35 8.90 -7.58
N HIS A 99 8.92 7.94 -8.41
CA HIS A 99 9.63 7.52 -9.61
C HIS A 99 8.73 7.50 -10.84
N ASN A 100 9.33 7.94 -11.94
CA ASN A 100 8.91 7.74 -13.32
C ASN A 100 10.19 7.61 -14.17
N PHE A 101 10.12 6.99 -15.36
CA PHE A 101 11.27 6.94 -16.26
C PHE A 101 11.72 8.34 -16.71
N GLY A 102 13.01 8.48 -17.05
CA GLY A 102 13.60 9.78 -17.39
C GLY A 102 13.13 10.36 -18.72
N LEU A 103 13.28 11.67 -18.89
CA LEU A 103 12.77 12.40 -20.05
C LEU A 103 13.49 12.02 -21.35
N TRP A 104 14.81 11.83 -21.29
CA TRP A 104 15.65 11.50 -22.43
C TRP A 104 16.68 10.45 -22.05
N TYR A 105 17.09 9.63 -23.02
CA TYR A 105 18.08 8.58 -22.78
C TYR A 105 19.46 9.15 -22.41
N ASP A 106 19.97 10.18 -23.11
CA ASP A 106 21.32 10.70 -22.91
C ASP A 106 21.42 12.23 -22.91
N ARG A 107 22.54 12.74 -22.40
CA ARG A 107 22.73 14.17 -22.08
C ARG A 107 22.87 15.10 -23.26
N ARG A 108 22.99 14.60 -24.50
CA ARG A 108 22.98 15.49 -25.69
C ARG A 108 21.70 16.34 -25.72
N ARG A 109 20.61 15.83 -25.16
CA ARG A 109 19.31 16.52 -25.09
C ARG A 109 19.20 17.53 -23.93
N ASP A 110 20.24 17.70 -23.09
CA ASP A 110 20.23 18.69 -22.00
C ASP A 110 19.98 20.13 -22.51
N ALA A 111 20.38 20.43 -23.76
CA ALA A 111 20.16 21.72 -24.39
C ALA A 111 18.70 21.99 -24.81
N HIS A 112 17.78 21.04 -24.59
CA HIS A 112 16.37 21.15 -24.97
C HIS A 112 16.19 21.46 -26.47
N ASP A 113 16.97 20.81 -27.34
CA ASP A 113 16.81 20.92 -28.80
C ASP A 113 15.91 19.81 -29.37
N SER A 114 15.26 20.09 -30.50
CA SER A 114 14.37 19.12 -31.18
C SER A 114 15.01 18.45 -32.40
N ALA A 115 16.33 18.62 -32.62
CA ALA A 115 16.97 18.07 -33.80
C ALA A 115 17.24 16.57 -33.61
N CYS A 116 16.87 15.76 -34.61
CA CYS A 116 17.28 14.35 -34.59
C CYS A 116 18.79 14.23 -34.81
N ARG A 117 19.39 13.27 -34.10
CA ARG A 117 20.81 12.97 -34.18
C ARG A 117 21.06 12.08 -35.39
N THR A 118 22.21 12.29 -36.02
CA THR A 118 22.61 11.61 -37.27
C THR A 118 23.59 10.46 -37.02
N ASN A 119 23.98 10.22 -35.77
CA ASN A 119 24.90 9.17 -35.38
C ASN A 119 24.60 8.65 -33.96
N ALA A 120 25.21 7.52 -33.62
CA ALA A 120 25.01 6.80 -32.37
C ALA A 120 25.91 7.27 -31.20
N ASN A 121 26.60 8.41 -31.32
CA ASN A 121 27.43 8.93 -30.22
C ASN A 121 26.55 9.35 -29.05
N VAL A 122 26.84 8.94 -27.82
CA VAL A 122 26.01 9.25 -26.63
C VAL A 122 26.82 9.90 -25.51
N VAL A 123 26.15 10.60 -24.60
CA VAL A 123 26.78 11.24 -23.44
C VAL A 123 26.09 10.80 -22.13
N SER A 124 26.83 10.11 -21.26
CA SER A 124 26.36 9.67 -19.94
C SER A 124 26.39 10.80 -18.88
N PRO A 125 25.71 10.67 -17.73
CA PRO A 125 24.80 9.58 -17.33
C PRO A 125 23.59 9.41 -18.25
N PHE A 126 23.16 8.16 -18.41
CA PHE A 126 21.96 7.78 -19.13
C PHE A 126 20.77 7.75 -18.17
N LEU A 127 19.58 8.14 -18.64
CA LEU A 127 18.33 7.81 -17.97
C LEU A 127 17.71 6.64 -18.72
N GLU A 128 17.94 5.45 -18.17
CA GLU A 128 17.56 4.20 -18.80
C GLU A 128 16.04 4.15 -18.96
N GLN A 129 15.60 3.80 -20.17
CA GLN A 129 14.18 3.69 -20.50
C GLN A 129 13.67 2.28 -20.20
N PRO A 130 12.37 2.11 -19.92
CA PRO A 130 11.80 0.80 -19.60
C PRO A 130 11.82 -0.18 -20.77
N TRP A 131 11.80 0.32 -22.01
CA TRP A 131 11.78 -0.49 -23.23
C TRP A 131 13.17 -0.75 -23.77
N ALA A 132 13.39 -1.95 -24.27
CA ALA A 132 14.64 -2.33 -24.91
C ALA A 132 14.76 -1.73 -26.32
N ARG A 133 16.00 -1.53 -26.74
CA ARG A 133 16.33 -1.15 -28.12
C ARG A 133 16.23 -2.38 -29.02
N SER A 134 15.62 -2.22 -30.19
CA SER A 134 15.38 -3.31 -31.15
C SER A 134 16.61 -3.75 -31.93
N GLY A 135 17.66 -2.93 -31.98
CA GLY A 135 18.80 -3.12 -32.89
C GLY A 135 18.49 -2.82 -34.36
N THR A 136 17.27 -2.34 -34.67
CA THR A 136 16.82 -2.05 -36.04
C THR A 136 16.32 -0.62 -36.19
N GLY A 137 16.47 -0.06 -37.40
CA GLY A 137 16.11 1.33 -37.70
C GLY A 137 16.93 2.35 -36.90
N MET A 138 16.67 3.64 -37.12
CA MET A 138 17.28 4.72 -36.36
C MET A 138 16.17 5.59 -35.75
N ALA A 139 16.25 5.78 -34.43
CA ALA A 139 15.40 6.70 -33.66
C ALA A 139 15.93 8.14 -33.75
N CYS A 140 15.15 9.10 -33.25
CA CYS A 140 15.53 10.52 -33.32
C CYS A 140 16.77 10.84 -32.46
N ASP A 141 17.09 10.04 -31.46
CA ASP A 141 18.35 10.14 -30.70
C ASP A 141 19.56 9.54 -31.45
N GLY A 142 19.38 8.99 -32.65
CA GLY A 142 20.45 8.40 -33.45
C GLY A 142 20.85 6.97 -33.05
N LEU A 143 20.18 6.39 -32.04
CA LEU A 143 20.31 4.99 -31.67
C LEU A 143 19.25 4.14 -32.40
N SER A 144 19.24 2.83 -32.20
CA SER A 144 18.18 2.00 -32.78
C SER A 144 16.80 2.31 -32.18
N LYS A 145 15.74 2.02 -32.94
CA LYS A 145 14.37 2.18 -32.45
C LYS A 145 14.10 1.26 -31.27
N TYR A 146 13.22 1.64 -30.36
CA TYR A 146 12.70 0.79 -29.30
C TYR A 146 11.80 -0.32 -29.86
N ASP A 147 11.86 -1.48 -29.23
CA ASP A 147 10.81 -2.49 -29.31
C ASP A 147 9.97 -2.38 -28.05
N LEU A 148 8.75 -1.84 -28.17
CA LEU A 148 7.86 -1.60 -27.02
C LEU A 148 7.31 -2.90 -26.39
N THR A 149 7.60 -4.06 -26.98
CA THR A 149 7.24 -5.39 -26.44
C THR A 149 8.41 -6.08 -25.73
N GLN A 150 9.60 -5.47 -25.74
CA GLN A 150 10.80 -5.96 -25.08
C GLN A 150 11.25 -4.95 -24.02
N TYR A 151 11.74 -5.44 -22.90
CA TYR A 151 11.99 -4.62 -21.71
C TYR A 151 13.46 -4.53 -21.34
N ASN A 152 13.88 -3.37 -20.84
CA ASN A 152 15.22 -3.13 -20.37
C ASN A 152 15.41 -3.78 -18.98
N GLN A 153 16.11 -4.91 -18.94
CA GLN A 153 16.31 -5.65 -17.69
C GLN A 153 17.02 -4.81 -16.62
N TRP A 154 18.01 -3.99 -16.99
CA TRP A 154 18.71 -3.15 -16.02
C TRP A 154 17.78 -2.14 -15.35
N TYR A 155 16.85 -1.53 -16.10
CA TYR A 155 15.85 -0.61 -15.56
C TYR A 155 14.96 -1.31 -14.52
N PHE A 156 14.47 -2.49 -14.85
CA PHE A 156 13.56 -3.25 -13.98
C PHE A 156 14.27 -3.85 -12.76
N ASP A 157 15.50 -4.35 -12.91
CA ASP A 157 16.34 -4.81 -11.79
C ASP A 157 16.60 -3.68 -10.79
N ARG A 158 16.84 -2.46 -11.29
CA ARG A 158 17.06 -1.27 -10.47
C ARG A 158 15.85 -0.92 -9.61
N ILE A 159 14.68 -0.77 -10.22
CA ILE A 159 13.47 -0.39 -9.47
C ILE A 159 13.02 -1.51 -8.53
N ARG A 160 13.19 -2.79 -8.91
CA ARG A 160 12.93 -3.93 -8.03
C ARG A 160 13.84 -3.94 -6.82
N THR A 161 15.13 -3.66 -7.00
CA THR A 161 16.09 -3.54 -5.89
C THR A 161 15.68 -2.42 -4.94
N PHE A 162 15.24 -1.27 -5.47
CA PHE A 162 14.77 -0.16 -4.65
C PHE A 162 13.49 -0.52 -3.89
N ALA A 163 12.51 -1.14 -4.55
CA ALA A 163 11.27 -1.57 -3.92
C ALA A 163 11.49 -2.60 -2.79
N ASN A 164 12.41 -3.56 -2.99
CA ASN A 164 12.79 -4.50 -1.93
C ASN A 164 13.42 -3.79 -0.71
N LEU A 165 14.19 -2.72 -0.95
CA LEU A 165 14.73 -1.90 0.14
C LEU A 165 13.63 -1.12 0.85
N CYS A 166 12.59 -0.66 0.12
CA CYS A 166 11.41 -0.05 0.73
C CYS A 166 10.71 -0.99 1.71
N ASP A 167 10.41 -2.22 1.29
CA ASP A 167 9.80 -3.24 2.16
C ASP A 167 10.66 -3.57 3.37
N THR A 168 11.99 -3.64 3.20
CA THR A 168 12.92 -4.00 4.28
C THR A 168 13.08 -2.86 5.30
N LYS A 169 13.08 -1.61 4.82
CA LYS A 169 13.43 -0.44 5.65
C LYS A 169 12.24 0.38 6.12
N GLY A 170 11.05 0.09 5.63
CA GLY A 170 9.87 0.92 5.89
C GLY A 170 9.95 2.28 5.19
N THR A 171 10.49 2.33 3.98
CA THR A 171 10.34 3.51 3.09
C THR A 171 9.26 3.23 2.05
N ILE A 172 8.86 4.20 1.24
CA ILE A 172 7.76 4.08 0.28
C ILE A 172 8.24 4.44 -1.12
N LEU A 173 7.85 3.66 -2.13
CA LEU A 173 8.01 3.99 -3.54
C LEU A 173 6.65 4.37 -4.15
N LEU A 174 6.56 5.58 -4.71
CA LEU A 174 5.44 6.02 -5.55
C LEU A 174 5.84 5.81 -7.01
N HIS A 175 5.38 4.72 -7.62
CA HIS A 175 5.75 4.31 -8.97
C HIS A 175 4.71 4.74 -10.00
N ASN A 176 5.03 5.76 -10.79
CA ASN A 176 4.24 6.16 -11.94
C ASN A 176 4.54 5.25 -13.14
N PHE A 177 3.51 4.68 -13.77
CA PHE A 177 3.69 3.94 -15.01
C PHE A 177 4.25 4.83 -16.12
N TYR A 178 3.72 6.05 -16.25
CA TYR A 178 4.08 6.98 -17.32
C TYR A 178 4.51 8.36 -16.81
N MET A 179 4.92 9.23 -17.74
CA MET A 179 5.22 10.65 -17.48
C MET A 179 4.59 11.52 -18.58
N GLN A 180 3.49 12.19 -18.26
CA GLN A 180 2.74 13.04 -19.19
C GLN A 180 3.53 14.27 -19.60
N HIS A 181 4.47 14.72 -18.77
CA HIS A 181 5.36 15.83 -19.07
C HIS A 181 6.02 15.72 -20.47
N ALA A 182 6.38 14.50 -20.88
CA ALA A 182 6.95 14.22 -22.19
C ALA A 182 5.97 14.46 -23.36
N LEU A 183 4.66 14.46 -23.11
CA LEU A 183 3.61 14.47 -24.13
C LEU A 183 3.01 15.85 -24.40
N LEU A 184 3.21 16.82 -23.50
CA LEU A 184 2.48 18.09 -23.53
C LEU A 184 3.34 19.35 -23.33
N GLU A 185 4.50 19.25 -22.68
CA GLU A 185 5.19 20.45 -22.21
C GLU A 185 5.80 21.27 -23.36
N ILE A 186 6.80 20.73 -24.06
CA ILE A 186 7.44 21.34 -25.22
C ILE A 186 7.99 20.26 -26.16
N THR A 187 8.16 20.58 -27.45
CA THR A 187 8.63 19.63 -28.48
C THR A 187 9.92 18.86 -28.10
N PRO A 188 10.96 19.48 -27.49
CA PRO A 188 12.16 18.75 -27.07
C PRO A 188 11.87 17.60 -26.10
N HIS A 189 10.83 17.69 -25.28
CA HIS A 189 10.45 16.67 -24.31
C HIS A 189 9.84 15.44 -25.00
N TYR A 190 9.15 15.67 -26.12
CA TYR A 190 8.45 14.63 -26.89
C TYR A 190 9.31 13.97 -27.96
N VAL A 191 10.31 14.67 -28.49
CA VAL A 191 11.02 14.26 -29.71
C VAL A 191 11.66 12.88 -29.62
N ASP A 192 12.17 12.52 -28.44
CA ASP A 192 12.80 11.23 -28.12
C ASP A 192 11.86 10.26 -27.39
N PHE A 193 10.58 10.62 -27.20
CA PHE A 193 9.62 9.78 -26.50
C PHE A 193 9.54 8.40 -27.16
N PRO A 194 9.71 7.28 -26.42
CA PRO A 194 9.86 5.96 -27.03
C PRO A 194 8.69 5.54 -27.93
N TRP A 195 7.46 5.97 -27.64
CA TRP A 195 6.27 5.55 -28.40
C TRP A 195 5.99 6.41 -29.64
N ARG A 196 6.78 7.46 -29.88
CA ARG A 196 6.66 8.26 -31.10
C ARG A 196 7.03 7.40 -32.32
N PRO A 197 6.38 7.54 -33.50
CA PRO A 197 6.61 6.65 -34.64
C PRO A 197 8.07 6.64 -35.15
N ASN A 198 8.81 7.73 -34.94
CA ASN A 198 10.23 7.79 -35.26
C ASN A 198 11.09 6.92 -34.34
N ASN A 199 10.62 6.62 -33.13
CA ASN A 199 11.45 6.07 -32.06
C ASN A 199 11.14 4.61 -31.75
N CYS A 200 10.04 4.04 -32.24
CA CYS A 200 9.70 2.62 -32.05
C CYS A 200 9.41 1.91 -33.38
N ILE A 201 9.44 0.58 -33.33
CA ILE A 201 9.12 -0.29 -34.49
C ILE A 201 7.61 -0.55 -34.62
N GLN A 202 6.85 -0.36 -33.55
CA GLN A 202 5.40 -0.53 -33.55
C GLN A 202 4.69 0.64 -34.24
N ALA A 203 3.62 0.35 -34.97
CA ALA A 203 2.74 1.36 -35.56
C ALA A 203 1.80 1.96 -34.49
N THR A 204 2.38 2.73 -33.57
CA THR A 204 1.66 3.28 -32.41
C THR A 204 0.58 4.28 -32.78
N GLY A 205 0.63 4.88 -33.98
CA GLY A 205 -0.32 5.92 -34.41
C GLY A 205 -0.25 7.20 -33.57
N MET A 206 0.84 7.39 -32.82
CA MET A 206 1.11 8.61 -32.07
C MET A 206 1.43 9.77 -33.03
N PRO A 207 1.06 11.02 -32.70
CA PRO A 207 1.36 12.18 -33.54
C PRO A 207 2.87 12.45 -33.64
N TYR A 208 3.29 13.27 -34.60
CA TYR A 208 4.69 13.69 -34.71
C TYR A 208 5.05 14.84 -33.77
N ASP A 209 4.05 15.61 -33.32
CA ASP A 209 4.18 16.80 -32.47
C ASP A 209 3.22 16.72 -31.27
N ILE A 210 3.44 17.59 -30.30
CA ILE A 210 2.53 17.81 -29.17
C ILE A 210 1.36 18.74 -29.58
N PRO A 211 0.19 18.66 -28.92
CA PRO A 211 -0.12 17.80 -27.78
C PRO A 211 -0.37 16.34 -28.20
N ALA A 212 0.19 15.41 -27.42
CA ALA A 212 0.14 13.98 -27.73
C ALA A 212 -0.58 13.15 -26.64
N ALA A 213 -0.99 13.76 -25.53
CA ALA A 213 -1.51 13.06 -24.37
C ALA A 213 -2.85 12.38 -24.65
N ASN A 214 -3.80 13.06 -25.29
CA ASN A 214 -5.11 12.47 -25.57
C ASN A 214 -5.01 11.29 -26.55
N VAL A 215 -4.08 11.34 -27.51
CA VAL A 215 -3.83 10.19 -28.40
C VAL A 215 -3.22 9.03 -27.64
N PHE A 216 -2.26 9.31 -26.75
CA PHE A 216 -1.61 8.30 -25.90
C PHE A 216 -2.63 7.59 -25.01
N TYR A 217 -3.42 8.35 -24.24
CA TYR A 217 -4.38 7.82 -23.28
C TYR A 217 -5.68 7.28 -23.90
N ASN A 218 -5.83 7.33 -25.23
CA ASN A 218 -6.98 6.74 -25.91
C ASN A 218 -6.82 5.23 -26.04
N THR A 219 -7.61 4.50 -25.25
CA THR A 219 -7.64 3.04 -25.17
C THR A 219 -8.44 2.36 -26.30
N ASN A 220 -9.06 3.11 -27.21
CA ASN A 220 -9.80 2.53 -28.35
C ASN A 220 -8.88 2.10 -29.50
N HIS A 221 -7.61 2.53 -29.52
CA HIS A 221 -6.66 2.15 -30.56
C HIS A 221 -5.98 0.82 -30.22
N THR A 222 -6.30 -0.25 -30.94
CA THR A 222 -5.90 -1.63 -30.64
C THR A 222 -4.41 -1.81 -30.34
N VAL A 223 -3.51 -1.21 -31.14
CA VAL A 223 -2.06 -1.33 -30.91
C VAL A 223 -1.65 -0.67 -29.59
N ARG A 224 -2.19 0.52 -29.28
CA ARG A 224 -1.82 1.24 -28.05
C ARG A 224 -2.44 0.55 -26.84
N TYR A 225 -3.69 0.11 -26.93
CA TYR A 225 -4.34 -0.71 -25.91
C TYR A 225 -3.47 -1.89 -25.49
N ASN A 226 -3.01 -2.69 -26.47
CA ASN A 226 -2.19 -3.87 -26.20
C ASN A 226 -0.82 -3.51 -25.60
N LEU A 227 -0.20 -2.42 -26.06
CA LEU A 227 1.07 -1.94 -25.50
C LEU A 227 0.92 -1.39 -24.07
N HIS A 228 -0.16 -0.65 -23.79
CA HIS A 228 -0.44 -0.15 -22.46
C HIS A 228 -0.66 -1.31 -21.49
N ARG A 229 -1.53 -2.25 -21.87
CA ARG A 229 -1.79 -3.46 -21.10
C ARG A 229 -0.51 -4.24 -20.82
N ALA A 230 0.30 -4.51 -21.85
CA ALA A 230 1.56 -5.25 -21.69
C ALA A 230 2.52 -4.55 -20.74
N TYR A 231 2.70 -3.24 -20.89
CA TYR A 231 3.65 -2.48 -20.06
C TYR A 231 3.17 -2.29 -18.61
N ILE A 232 1.90 -1.96 -18.38
CA ILE A 232 1.36 -1.85 -17.02
C ILE A 232 1.49 -3.20 -16.30
N ARG A 233 1.11 -4.30 -16.97
CA ARG A 233 1.28 -5.64 -16.40
C ARG A 233 2.73 -6.02 -16.18
N LYS A 234 3.66 -5.57 -17.05
CA LYS A 234 5.09 -5.74 -16.81
C LYS A 234 5.55 -5.03 -15.54
N CYS A 235 5.10 -3.80 -15.29
CA CYS A 235 5.41 -3.09 -14.04
C CYS A 235 4.85 -3.84 -12.82
N LEU A 236 3.63 -4.38 -12.91
CA LEU A 236 3.01 -5.17 -11.84
C LEU A 236 3.71 -6.52 -11.64
N ASP A 237 4.14 -7.20 -12.69
CA ASP A 237 4.94 -8.43 -12.59
C ASP A 237 6.30 -8.21 -11.91
N GLU A 238 6.84 -6.99 -11.97
CA GLU A 238 8.14 -6.63 -11.40
C GLU A 238 8.06 -6.14 -9.96
N LEU A 239 6.95 -5.47 -9.59
CA LEU A 239 6.81 -4.74 -8.33
C LEU A 239 5.60 -5.17 -7.48
N GLY A 240 4.66 -5.93 -8.02
CA GLY A 240 3.41 -6.29 -7.33
C GLY A 240 3.58 -7.23 -6.13
N ASP A 241 4.78 -7.77 -5.94
CA ASP A 241 5.14 -8.51 -4.72
C ASP A 241 5.51 -7.59 -3.57
N ASN A 242 5.94 -6.36 -3.87
CA ASN A 242 6.38 -5.40 -2.88
C ASN A 242 5.19 -4.77 -2.16
N LYS A 243 5.33 -4.59 -0.84
CA LYS A 243 4.24 -4.10 0.03
C LYS A 243 4.31 -2.61 0.26
N HIS A 244 5.43 -1.97 -0.05
CA HIS A 244 5.66 -0.54 0.13
C HIS A 244 5.64 0.26 -1.19
N VAL A 245 4.97 -0.25 -2.22
CA VAL A 245 4.88 0.37 -3.55
C VAL A 245 3.46 0.81 -3.83
N PHE A 246 3.26 2.11 -4.08
CA PHE A 246 2.04 2.62 -4.71
C PHE A 246 2.22 2.70 -6.21
N HIS A 247 1.26 2.19 -6.97
CA HIS A 247 1.18 2.36 -8.40
C HIS A 247 0.33 3.58 -8.76
N MET A 248 0.77 4.35 -9.75
CA MET A 248 0.13 5.58 -10.21
C MET A 248 0.08 5.60 -11.74
N ALA A 249 -0.98 6.18 -12.31
CA ALA A 249 -1.19 6.19 -13.76
C ALA A 249 -0.05 6.90 -14.51
N SER A 250 0.25 8.14 -14.14
CA SER A 250 1.29 8.92 -14.78
C SER A 250 1.69 10.10 -13.90
N GLN A 251 2.95 10.47 -14.01
CA GLN A 251 3.41 11.73 -13.47
C GLN A 251 2.88 12.90 -14.31
N GLU A 252 2.48 13.98 -13.65
CA GLU A 252 1.80 15.14 -14.23
C GLU A 252 0.50 14.80 -15.00
N TYR A 253 -0.28 13.83 -14.52
CA TYR A 253 -1.46 13.33 -15.20
C TYR A 253 -2.67 14.29 -15.15
N THR A 254 -2.97 14.90 -16.29
CA THR A 254 -4.23 15.65 -16.55
C THR A 254 -5.08 14.96 -17.63
N GLY A 255 -4.86 13.65 -17.82
CA GLY A 255 -5.61 12.82 -18.76
C GLY A 255 -7.06 12.54 -18.32
N PRO A 256 -7.82 11.82 -19.15
CA PRO A 256 -9.25 11.59 -18.92
C PRO A 256 -9.52 10.48 -17.89
N LEU A 257 -10.65 10.56 -17.19
CA LEU A 257 -11.12 9.52 -16.26
C LEU A 257 -11.07 8.10 -16.85
N SER A 258 -11.39 7.95 -18.13
CA SER A 258 -11.41 6.64 -18.80
C SER A 258 -10.06 5.92 -18.78
N PHE A 259 -8.94 6.66 -18.81
CA PHE A 259 -7.62 6.03 -18.74
C PHE A 259 -7.21 5.71 -17.29
N MET A 260 -7.64 6.52 -16.31
CA MET A 260 -7.50 6.17 -14.89
C MET A 260 -8.25 4.86 -14.57
N GLN A 261 -9.49 4.73 -15.05
CA GLN A 261 -10.28 3.50 -14.93
C GLN A 261 -9.61 2.32 -15.63
N PHE A 262 -9.07 2.52 -16.84
CA PHE A 262 -8.29 1.50 -17.51
C PHE A 262 -7.09 1.03 -16.68
N CYS A 263 -6.34 1.92 -16.03
CA CYS A 263 -5.25 1.53 -15.13
C CYS A 263 -5.75 0.69 -13.94
N LEU A 264 -6.85 1.08 -13.31
CA LEU A 264 -7.48 0.32 -12.23
C LEU A 264 -7.95 -1.07 -12.69
N ASP A 265 -8.47 -1.18 -13.91
CA ASP A 265 -8.90 -2.46 -14.49
C ASP A 265 -7.69 -3.36 -14.75
N MET A 266 -6.57 -2.82 -15.25
CA MET A 266 -5.33 -3.58 -15.44
C MET A 266 -4.73 -4.09 -14.13
N VAL A 267 -4.81 -3.28 -13.06
CA VAL A 267 -4.42 -3.70 -11.71
C VAL A 267 -5.32 -4.83 -11.24
N GLN A 268 -6.64 -4.66 -11.28
CA GLN A 268 -7.60 -5.67 -10.82
C GLN A 268 -7.48 -6.99 -11.59
N GLU A 269 -7.29 -6.94 -12.91
CA GLU A 269 -7.03 -8.13 -13.73
C GLU A 269 -5.77 -8.86 -13.26
N TRP A 270 -4.68 -8.12 -13.02
CA TRP A 270 -3.42 -8.70 -12.55
C TRP A 270 -3.57 -9.31 -11.15
N GLU A 271 -4.27 -8.62 -10.24
CA GLU A 271 -4.54 -9.10 -8.88
C GLU A 271 -5.33 -10.41 -8.89
N ASN A 272 -6.36 -10.49 -9.74
CA ASN A 272 -7.15 -11.71 -9.93
C ASN A 272 -6.32 -12.86 -10.50
N ASP A 273 -5.46 -12.58 -11.49
CA ASP A 273 -4.60 -13.57 -12.12
C ASP A 273 -3.52 -14.11 -11.16
N ARG A 274 -3.07 -13.29 -10.20
CA ARG A 274 -1.95 -13.61 -9.30
C ARG A 274 -2.37 -13.99 -7.88
N GLY A 275 -3.63 -13.75 -7.49
CA GLY A 275 -4.11 -13.93 -6.12
C GLY A 275 -3.39 -13.01 -5.13
N LYS A 276 -3.07 -11.79 -5.55
CA LYS A 276 -2.30 -10.79 -4.78
C LYS A 276 -2.97 -9.44 -4.87
N ASN A 277 -2.70 -8.56 -3.90
CA ASN A 277 -3.14 -7.17 -3.92
C ASN A 277 -1.93 -6.22 -3.97
N VAL A 278 -2.09 -5.10 -4.65
CA VAL A 278 -1.12 -3.99 -4.73
C VAL A 278 -1.76 -2.71 -4.21
N LEU A 279 -0.94 -1.70 -3.89
CA LEU A 279 -1.46 -0.39 -3.50
C LEU A 279 -1.58 0.51 -4.71
N PHE A 280 -2.72 1.18 -4.89
CA PHE A 280 -2.92 2.13 -5.98
C PHE A 280 -3.20 3.54 -5.47
N CYS A 281 -2.52 4.54 -6.04
CA CYS A 281 -2.75 5.94 -5.73
C CYS A 281 -3.36 6.68 -6.93
N ALA A 282 -4.56 7.23 -6.73
CA ALA A 282 -5.21 8.09 -7.70
C ALA A 282 -4.59 9.49 -7.69
N SER A 283 -3.77 9.77 -8.69
CA SER A 283 -3.08 11.05 -8.91
C SER A 283 -3.56 11.64 -10.23
N ALA A 284 -4.45 12.63 -10.16
CA ALA A 284 -5.09 13.24 -11.32
C ALA A 284 -5.71 14.60 -10.98
N THR A 285 -6.32 15.24 -11.97
CA THR A 285 -7.17 16.42 -11.75
C THR A 285 -8.32 16.12 -10.78
N LYS A 286 -8.82 17.17 -10.11
CA LYS A 286 -9.84 17.05 -9.06
C LYS A 286 -11.08 16.27 -9.50
N ASP A 287 -11.58 16.54 -10.70
CA ASP A 287 -12.75 15.86 -11.27
C ASP A 287 -12.54 14.35 -11.45
N VAL A 288 -11.33 13.94 -11.86
CA VAL A 288 -10.97 12.53 -12.02
C VAL A 288 -10.79 11.86 -10.66
N ILE A 289 -10.12 12.51 -9.70
CA ILE A 289 -9.97 12.00 -8.33
C ILE A 289 -11.34 11.82 -7.68
N ASP A 290 -12.20 12.83 -7.73
CA ASP A 290 -13.53 12.79 -7.12
C ASP A 290 -14.38 11.64 -7.68
N ALA A 291 -14.23 11.34 -8.98
CA ALA A 291 -14.93 10.24 -9.63
C ALA A 291 -14.47 8.84 -9.17
N VAL A 292 -13.23 8.70 -8.70
CA VAL A 292 -12.67 7.39 -8.27
C VAL A 292 -12.40 7.31 -6.76
N ALA A 293 -12.63 8.36 -5.99
CA ALA A 293 -12.26 8.41 -4.57
C ALA A 293 -12.99 7.37 -3.70
N ASN A 294 -14.20 6.95 -4.10
CA ASN A 294 -14.96 5.88 -3.44
C ASN A 294 -14.67 4.48 -4.02
N ASP A 295 -13.85 4.36 -5.07
CA ASP A 295 -13.50 3.05 -5.62
C ASP A 295 -12.68 2.26 -4.59
N PRO A 296 -13.06 1.02 -4.24
CA PRO A 296 -12.33 0.21 -3.27
C PRO A 296 -10.92 -0.16 -3.74
N ARG A 297 -10.63 -0.10 -5.06
CA ARG A 297 -9.31 -0.37 -5.65
C ARG A 297 -8.30 0.76 -5.45
N VAL A 298 -8.71 1.92 -4.93
CA VAL A 298 -7.86 3.09 -4.70
C VAL A 298 -7.48 3.16 -3.22
N ASP A 299 -6.21 3.15 -2.87
CA ASP A 299 -5.75 3.21 -1.47
C ASP A 299 -5.36 4.62 -1.02
N ALA A 300 -4.94 5.46 -1.97
CA ALA A 300 -4.50 6.82 -1.70
C ALA A 300 -4.99 7.82 -2.76
N LEU A 301 -5.21 9.06 -2.32
CA LEU A 301 -5.59 10.20 -3.16
C LEU A 301 -4.45 11.21 -3.15
N ASP A 302 -3.91 11.53 -4.32
CA ASP A 302 -2.87 12.52 -4.48
C ASP A 302 -3.43 13.81 -5.07
N LEU A 303 -3.52 14.83 -4.23
CA LEU A 303 -4.32 16.02 -4.49
C LEU A 303 -3.58 17.12 -5.27
N ARG A 304 -2.37 16.86 -5.79
CA ARG A 304 -1.46 17.92 -6.30
C ARG A 304 -2.01 18.79 -7.43
N TYR A 305 -3.00 18.33 -8.18
CA TYR A 305 -3.49 19.02 -9.39
C TYR A 305 -4.57 20.08 -9.14
N PHE A 306 -4.90 20.39 -7.89
CA PHE A 306 -5.82 21.48 -7.55
C PHE A 306 -5.44 22.15 -6.23
N TRP A 307 -5.82 23.41 -6.05
CA TRP A 307 -5.64 24.12 -4.79
C TRP A 307 -6.60 25.30 -4.64
N TYR A 308 -6.78 25.73 -3.40
CA TYR A 308 -7.45 26.98 -3.08
C TYR A 308 -6.44 28.12 -3.08
N ARG A 309 -6.73 29.18 -3.85
CA ARG A 309 -5.94 30.41 -3.84
C ARG A 309 -6.14 31.18 -2.53
N ALA A 310 -5.31 32.20 -2.29
CA ALA A 310 -5.39 33.04 -1.09
C ALA A 310 -6.77 33.68 -0.85
N ASN A 311 -7.53 33.97 -1.91
CA ASN A 311 -8.90 34.50 -1.82
C ASN A 311 -9.99 33.42 -1.67
N GLY A 312 -9.60 32.14 -1.53
CA GLY A 312 -10.51 31.00 -1.42
C GLY A 312 -11.07 30.47 -2.75
N SER A 313 -10.76 31.10 -3.88
CA SER A 313 -11.15 30.56 -5.19
C SER A 313 -10.37 29.28 -5.52
N LEU A 314 -11.06 28.32 -6.13
CA LEU A 314 -10.47 27.05 -6.54
C LEU A 314 -9.74 27.19 -7.88
N TYR A 315 -8.55 26.61 -7.98
CA TYR A 315 -7.94 26.21 -9.25
C TYR A 315 -8.05 24.69 -9.35
N ALA A 316 -8.77 24.21 -10.36
CA ALA A 316 -8.98 22.79 -10.63
C ALA A 316 -9.21 22.61 -12.15
N PRO A 317 -8.15 22.41 -12.95
CA PRO A 317 -8.29 22.09 -14.36
C PRO A 317 -9.04 20.76 -14.51
N ALA A 318 -9.82 20.63 -15.58
CA ALA A 318 -10.56 19.41 -15.87
C ALA A 318 -9.64 18.38 -16.55
N GLY A 319 -9.92 17.09 -16.31
CA GLY A 319 -9.23 15.98 -16.95
C GLY A 319 -9.50 15.92 -18.45
N GLY A 320 -8.53 15.41 -19.22
CA GLY A 320 -8.63 15.22 -20.67
C GLY A 320 -8.54 16.50 -21.50
N GLN A 321 -8.22 17.64 -20.88
CA GLN A 321 -8.08 18.94 -21.56
C GLN A 321 -6.64 19.27 -21.98
N GLU A 322 -5.72 18.30 -21.91
CA GLU A 322 -4.30 18.45 -22.30
C GLU A 322 -3.60 19.63 -21.63
N VAL A 323 -3.85 19.82 -20.33
CA VAL A 323 -3.20 20.87 -19.53
C VAL A 323 -1.77 20.42 -19.17
N PRO A 324 -0.70 21.08 -19.65
CA PRO A 324 0.67 20.71 -19.30
C PRO A 324 0.95 20.98 -17.82
N GLY A 325 1.71 20.09 -17.17
CA GLY A 325 1.91 20.14 -15.72
C GLY A 325 2.62 21.41 -15.22
N ARG A 326 3.52 22.01 -16.00
CA ARG A 326 4.23 23.24 -15.59
C ARG A 326 3.31 24.44 -15.37
N TYR A 327 2.20 24.53 -16.12
CA TYR A 327 1.25 25.63 -16.00
C TYR A 327 0.27 25.47 -14.83
N GLY A 328 0.40 24.39 -14.05
CA GLY A 328 -0.55 24.05 -13.01
C GLY A 328 0.00 23.35 -11.76
N LEU A 329 1.30 23.24 -11.51
CA LEU A 329 1.79 22.39 -10.39
C LEU A 329 2.79 23.00 -9.40
N THR A 330 3.75 23.84 -9.81
CA THR A 330 4.83 24.27 -8.87
C THR A 330 4.71 25.70 -8.38
N ASP A 331 4.48 26.68 -9.26
CA ASP A 331 4.67 28.09 -8.87
C ASP A 331 3.42 28.73 -8.24
N SER A 332 2.23 28.20 -8.54
CA SER A 332 0.96 28.77 -8.08
C SER A 332 0.34 28.04 -6.88
N ALA A 333 0.61 26.74 -6.73
CA ALA A 333 0.15 25.97 -5.57
C ALA A 333 0.87 26.40 -4.29
N GLY A 334 2.19 26.66 -4.37
CA GLY A 334 3.00 27.15 -3.24
C GLY A 334 2.59 28.52 -2.69
N GLN A 335 1.82 29.30 -3.47
CA GLN A 335 1.24 30.57 -3.03
C GLN A 335 -0.01 30.38 -2.17
N SER A 336 -0.53 29.15 -2.05
CA SER A 336 -1.68 28.84 -1.20
C SER A 336 -1.27 29.04 0.27
N PRO A 337 -1.94 29.92 1.03
CA PRO A 337 -1.58 30.15 2.42
C PRO A 337 -1.85 28.90 3.26
N PRO A 338 -1.15 28.71 4.41
CA PRO A 338 -1.29 27.53 5.26
C PRO A 338 -2.74 27.12 5.55
N TYR A 339 -3.63 28.07 5.83
CA TYR A 339 -5.03 27.75 6.15
C TYR A 339 -5.83 27.18 4.96
N GLN A 340 -5.54 27.59 3.74
CA GLN A 340 -6.19 27.03 2.53
C GLN A 340 -5.65 25.63 2.25
N PHE A 341 -4.37 25.41 2.54
CA PHE A 341 -3.78 24.10 2.41
C PHE A 341 -4.34 23.13 3.44
N TYR A 342 -4.41 23.54 4.72
CA TYR A 342 -5.10 22.78 5.77
C TYR A 342 -6.54 22.43 5.38
N ARG A 343 -7.30 23.42 4.89
CA ARG A 343 -8.68 23.24 4.43
C ARG A 343 -8.77 22.15 3.36
N LYS A 344 -7.94 22.22 2.31
CA LYS A 344 -7.90 21.24 1.22
C LYS A 344 -7.70 19.82 1.75
N ILE A 345 -6.69 19.63 2.60
CA ILE A 345 -6.34 18.30 3.12
C ILE A 345 -7.44 17.78 4.06
N ARG A 346 -7.94 18.63 4.95
CA ARG A 346 -9.02 18.27 5.90
C ARG A 346 -10.30 17.85 5.19
N GLU A 347 -10.71 18.58 4.14
CA GLU A 347 -11.91 18.25 3.36
C GLU A 347 -11.85 16.80 2.85
N TYR A 348 -10.72 16.38 2.29
CA TYR A 348 -10.55 15.01 1.78
C TYR A 348 -10.35 13.98 2.89
N ARG A 349 -9.60 14.30 3.94
CA ARG A 349 -9.42 13.41 5.10
C ARG A 349 -10.76 13.04 5.74
N LEU A 350 -11.66 14.02 5.89
CA LEU A 350 -12.98 13.79 6.49
C LEU A 350 -13.94 13.06 5.53
N ALA A 351 -13.88 13.36 4.23
CA ALA A 351 -14.73 12.71 3.23
C ALA A 351 -14.30 11.26 2.96
N TYR A 352 -13.00 10.96 3.02
CA TYR A 352 -12.41 9.68 2.66
C TYR A 352 -11.48 9.15 3.77
N PRO A 353 -12.02 8.82 4.95
CA PRO A 353 -11.22 8.48 6.13
C PRO A 353 -10.39 7.21 5.97
N ASN A 354 -10.70 6.35 5.00
CA ASN A 354 -9.97 5.11 4.74
C ASN A 354 -8.93 5.25 3.61
N LYS A 355 -8.72 6.46 3.06
CA LYS A 355 -7.75 6.71 1.98
C LYS A 355 -6.58 7.52 2.50
N ALA A 356 -5.36 7.15 2.12
CA ALA A 356 -4.21 7.99 2.43
C ALA A 356 -4.20 9.26 1.58
N ILE A 357 -3.81 10.39 2.16
CA ILE A 357 -3.74 11.66 1.45
C ILE A 357 -2.29 11.99 1.13
N ILE A 358 -2.01 12.14 -0.16
CA ILE A 358 -0.73 12.56 -0.71
C ILE A 358 -0.93 13.94 -1.35
N ASP A 359 0.11 14.77 -1.34
CA ASP A 359 0.12 16.01 -2.11
C ASP A 359 1.55 16.32 -2.55
N GLN A 360 1.73 17.26 -3.48
CA GLN A 360 3.03 17.78 -3.88
C GLN A 360 3.03 19.29 -3.71
N MET A 361 3.98 19.81 -2.92
CA MET A 361 4.19 21.24 -2.78
C MET A 361 5.56 21.55 -2.19
N GLU A 362 6.25 22.56 -2.72
CA GLU A 362 7.44 23.13 -2.08
C GLU A 362 7.08 23.97 -0.85
N ALA A 363 6.59 23.28 0.18
CA ALA A 363 5.98 23.86 1.36
C ALA A 363 6.99 24.61 2.26
N SER A 364 6.55 25.72 2.84
CA SER A 364 7.17 26.25 4.06
C SER A 364 6.95 25.31 5.25
N ARG A 365 7.64 25.55 6.37
CA ARG A 365 7.39 24.81 7.63
C ARG A 365 5.92 24.88 8.04
N GLN A 366 5.31 26.06 7.95
CA GLN A 366 3.91 26.29 8.30
C GLN A 366 2.96 25.52 7.39
N GLN A 367 3.26 25.45 6.08
CA GLN A 367 2.49 24.66 5.14
C GLN A 367 2.67 23.15 5.38
N THR A 368 3.86 22.68 5.73
CA THR A 368 4.10 21.29 6.15
C THR A 368 3.26 20.92 7.38
N TRP A 369 3.16 21.82 8.37
CA TRP A 369 2.30 21.60 9.52
C TRP A 369 0.82 21.68 9.15
N ALA A 370 0.40 22.59 8.27
CA ALA A 370 -0.97 22.61 7.75
C ALA A 370 -1.36 21.29 7.06
N PHE A 371 -0.43 20.69 6.29
CA PHE A 371 -0.60 19.36 5.70
C PHE A 371 -0.78 18.29 6.76
N LEU A 372 0.13 18.21 7.73
CA LEU A 372 0.01 17.27 8.85
C LEU A 372 -1.34 17.42 9.55
N MET A 373 -1.66 18.65 9.99
CA MET A 373 -2.86 18.93 10.78
C MET A 373 -4.17 18.67 10.03
N GLY A 374 -4.17 18.78 8.69
CA GLY A 374 -5.31 18.39 7.86
C GLY A 374 -5.48 16.88 7.75
N GLY A 375 -4.52 16.08 8.20
CA GLY A 375 -4.45 14.64 8.00
C GLY A 375 -3.81 14.28 6.66
N GLY A 376 -2.68 14.89 6.33
CA GLY A 376 -1.87 14.51 5.17
C GLY A 376 -0.84 13.43 5.53
N SER A 377 -0.72 12.38 4.71
CA SER A 377 0.12 11.20 5.02
C SER A 377 1.54 11.31 4.47
N LEU A 378 1.73 11.82 3.25
CA LEU A 378 3.03 11.94 2.61
C LEU A 378 3.09 13.16 1.67
N LEU A 379 4.10 14.01 1.82
CA LEU A 379 4.23 15.26 1.05
C LEU A 379 5.40 15.20 0.05
N ILE A 380 5.12 15.23 -1.24
CA ILE A 380 6.14 15.15 -2.29
C ILE A 380 6.81 16.51 -2.49
N ARG A 381 8.14 16.51 -2.56
CA ARG A 381 9.00 17.69 -2.66
C ARG A 381 10.26 17.47 -3.48
N PHE A 382 10.87 18.56 -3.93
CA PHE A 382 12.17 18.62 -4.56
C PHE A 382 13.27 18.58 -3.48
N MET A 383 13.70 17.37 -3.13
CA MET A 383 14.80 17.18 -2.17
C MET A 383 16.16 17.33 -2.88
N GLU A 384 16.56 18.58 -3.10
CA GLU A 384 17.79 18.94 -3.82
C GLU A 384 19.00 19.16 -2.89
N TYR A 385 20.19 18.87 -3.41
CA TYR A 385 21.44 19.24 -2.74
C TYR A 385 21.72 20.73 -2.92
N THR A 386 22.43 21.31 -1.96
CA THR A 386 22.75 22.73 -1.93
C THR A 386 23.38 23.21 -3.24
N GLY A 387 22.78 24.25 -3.82
CA GLY A 387 23.26 24.87 -5.07
C GLY A 387 23.08 24.01 -6.33
N GLY A 388 22.36 22.88 -6.27
CA GLY A 388 22.22 21.96 -7.41
C GLY A 388 23.54 21.27 -7.77
N ILE A 389 24.44 21.11 -6.78
CA ILE A 389 25.76 20.50 -6.95
C ILE A 389 25.74 19.10 -6.36
N ASP A 390 26.19 18.13 -7.14
CA ASP A 390 26.29 16.74 -6.68
C ASP A 390 27.39 16.63 -5.61
N PRO A 391 27.05 16.20 -4.39
CA PRO A 391 28.03 16.06 -3.33
C PRO A 391 28.91 14.82 -3.57
N PRO A 392 30.15 14.81 -3.04
CA PRO A 392 31.01 13.64 -3.12
C PRO A 392 30.49 12.46 -2.31
N ASN A 393 29.61 12.72 -1.32
CA ASN A 393 28.99 11.73 -0.45
C ASN A 393 27.51 12.06 -0.25
N TYR A 394 26.75 11.04 0.14
CA TYR A 394 25.37 11.17 0.58
C TYR A 394 25.27 12.09 1.81
N ILE A 395 24.69 13.27 1.65
CA ILE A 395 24.47 14.28 2.72
C ILE A 395 22.99 14.69 2.77
N ALA A 396 22.62 15.53 3.74
CA ALA A 396 21.28 16.09 3.81
C ALA A 396 20.99 17.00 2.61
N PRO A 397 19.90 16.78 1.86
CA PRO A 397 19.33 17.80 0.96
C PRO A 397 19.01 19.09 1.72
N GLU A 398 19.09 20.24 1.05
CA GLU A 398 18.91 21.57 1.65
C GLU A 398 17.55 21.71 2.36
N HIS A 399 16.50 21.21 1.73
CA HIS A 399 15.13 21.24 2.24
C HIS A 399 14.89 20.32 3.46
N SER A 400 15.84 19.45 3.80
CA SER A 400 15.73 18.55 4.96
C SER A 400 15.64 19.33 6.28
N ALA A 401 16.25 20.51 6.35
CA ALA A 401 16.21 21.34 7.55
C ALA A 401 14.79 21.78 7.94
N ILE A 402 13.86 21.86 6.97
CA ILE A 402 12.45 22.23 7.21
C ILE A 402 11.68 21.07 7.85
N ILE A 403 11.93 19.84 7.42
CA ILE A 403 11.13 18.67 7.80
C ILE A 403 11.72 17.92 9.01
N LEU A 404 13.05 17.89 9.15
CA LEU A 404 13.73 16.99 10.07
C LEU A 404 13.31 17.14 11.54
N PRO A 405 13.13 18.36 12.11
CA PRO A 405 12.61 18.51 13.47
C PRO A 405 11.23 17.85 13.64
N THR A 406 10.34 18.06 12.68
CA THR A 406 8.96 17.54 12.71
C THR A 406 8.94 16.03 12.49
N TYR A 407 9.72 15.53 11.53
CA TYR A 407 9.89 14.11 11.25
C TYR A 407 10.39 13.33 12.49
N ASN A 408 11.44 13.83 13.16
CA ASN A 408 11.98 13.22 14.36
C ASN A 408 10.97 13.23 15.52
N PHE A 409 10.23 14.33 15.69
CA PHE A 409 9.16 14.42 16.67
C PHE A 409 8.06 13.38 16.42
N ILE A 410 7.61 13.25 15.17
CA ILE A 410 6.59 12.26 14.82
C ILE A 410 7.10 10.85 15.09
N ASN A 411 8.28 10.50 14.59
CA ASN A 411 8.85 9.16 14.79
C ASN A 411 9.03 8.79 16.27
N SER A 412 9.42 9.74 17.11
CA SER A 412 9.69 9.49 18.53
C SER A 412 8.46 9.60 19.44
N SER A 413 7.48 10.41 19.07
CA SER A 413 6.41 10.82 19.99
C SER A 413 4.99 10.56 19.48
N LEU A 414 4.78 10.42 18.16
CA LEU A 414 3.45 10.31 17.56
C LEU A 414 3.26 9.08 16.66
N SER A 415 4.31 8.40 16.20
CA SER A 415 4.20 7.36 15.17
C SER A 415 3.21 6.24 15.52
N THR A 416 3.11 5.85 16.80
CA THR A 416 2.15 4.83 17.27
C THR A 416 0.75 5.37 17.60
N ARG A 417 0.57 6.69 17.58
CA ARG A 417 -0.67 7.38 17.98
C ARG A 417 -1.37 8.06 16.81
N LEU A 418 -0.60 8.56 15.85
CA LEU A 418 -1.07 9.40 14.75
C LEU A 418 -2.13 8.68 13.91
N LYS A 419 -2.04 7.35 13.78
CA LYS A 419 -3.02 6.52 13.08
C LYS A 419 -4.44 6.57 13.65
N ASP A 420 -4.59 6.98 14.91
CA ASP A 420 -5.88 7.11 15.59
C ASP A 420 -6.37 8.57 15.63
N MET A 421 -5.56 9.51 15.14
CA MET A 421 -5.85 10.95 15.21
C MET A 421 -6.57 11.45 13.96
N THR A 422 -7.56 12.32 14.16
CA THR A 422 -8.31 12.99 13.09
C THR A 422 -8.39 14.51 13.32
N PRO A 423 -8.59 15.34 12.28
CA PRO A 423 -8.76 16.78 12.45
C PRO A 423 -10.04 17.15 13.21
N GLN A 424 -9.93 17.92 14.28
CA GLN A 424 -11.03 18.29 15.18
C GLN A 424 -11.16 19.80 15.38
N ASP A 425 -12.38 20.28 15.58
CA ASP A 425 -12.69 21.70 15.80
C ASP A 425 -12.72 22.04 17.31
N LEU A 426 -11.61 21.76 18.02
CA LEU A 426 -11.49 21.92 19.48
C LEU A 426 -10.79 23.20 19.93
N VAL A 427 -10.40 24.07 18.99
CA VAL A 427 -9.55 25.24 19.27
C VAL A 427 -10.16 26.54 18.78
N ASN A 428 -9.82 27.64 19.46
CA ASN A 428 -10.15 28.99 19.00
C ASN A 428 -9.42 29.35 17.70
N ASN A 429 -9.93 30.33 16.94
CA ASN A 429 -9.31 30.86 15.72
C ASN A 429 -8.94 29.77 14.69
N PRO A 430 -9.92 29.02 14.14
CA PRO A 430 -9.67 27.88 13.24
C PRO A 430 -8.98 28.24 11.92
N THR A 431 -8.83 29.54 11.62
CA THR A 431 -8.02 30.03 10.50
C THR A 431 -6.51 30.02 10.77
N SER A 432 -6.09 29.92 12.03
CA SER A 432 -4.67 29.96 12.44
C SER A 432 -4.29 28.89 13.46
N ASN A 433 -5.25 28.23 14.10
CA ASN A 433 -5.00 27.15 15.04
C ASN A 433 -5.76 25.91 14.59
N TRP A 434 -5.10 24.76 14.59
CA TRP A 434 -5.69 23.49 14.14
C TRP A 434 -5.42 22.39 15.15
N CYS A 435 -6.35 21.46 15.31
CA CYS A 435 -6.22 20.33 16.22
C CYS A 435 -6.33 19.00 15.47
N LEU A 436 -5.38 18.11 15.69
CA LEU A 436 -5.50 16.68 15.45
C LEU A 436 -5.69 16.00 16.79
N ALA A 437 -6.68 15.12 16.93
CA ALA A 437 -6.92 14.45 18.19
C ALA A 437 -7.38 13.01 18.03
N ASP A 438 -6.95 12.20 18.99
CA ASP A 438 -7.55 10.94 19.42
C ASP A 438 -8.06 11.17 20.85
N ALA A 439 -9.38 11.20 21.01
CA ALA A 439 -10.01 11.57 22.27
C ALA A 439 -9.47 10.68 23.41
N ASN A 440 -9.27 11.28 24.58
CA ASN A 440 -8.70 10.62 25.78
C ASN A 440 -7.25 10.14 25.68
N ARG A 441 -6.62 10.17 24.50
CA ARG A 441 -5.27 9.64 24.30
C ARG A 441 -4.28 10.71 23.86
N THR A 442 -4.59 11.50 22.85
CA THR A 442 -3.61 12.45 22.30
C THR A 442 -4.27 13.64 21.64
N TYR A 443 -3.79 14.84 21.95
CA TYR A 443 -4.17 16.06 21.26
C TYR A 443 -2.90 16.74 20.77
N LEU A 444 -2.88 17.09 19.49
CA LEU A 444 -1.85 17.92 18.88
C LEU A 444 -2.54 19.18 18.38
N VAL A 445 -2.11 20.34 18.83
CA VAL A 445 -2.60 21.63 18.36
C VAL A 445 -1.46 22.38 17.74
N TYR A 446 -1.61 22.87 16.52
CA TYR A 446 -0.65 23.76 15.89
C TYR A 446 -1.18 25.18 15.93
N ALA A 447 -0.42 26.11 16.52
CA ALA A 447 -0.70 27.54 16.50
C ALA A 447 0.24 28.23 15.52
N LEU A 448 -0.32 28.67 14.39
CA LEU A 448 0.44 29.25 13.27
C LEU A 448 1.20 30.52 13.64
N ASN A 449 0.64 31.32 14.55
CA ASN A 449 1.17 32.64 14.95
C ASN A 449 1.42 32.72 16.47
N GLY A 450 1.51 31.58 17.15
CA GLY A 450 1.61 31.52 18.61
C GLY A 450 0.39 32.16 19.30
N GLY A 451 0.65 32.91 20.36
CA GLY A 451 -0.40 33.56 21.16
C GLY A 451 -1.20 32.59 22.02
N GLN A 452 -2.41 33.01 22.40
CA GLN A 452 -3.26 32.24 23.31
C GLN A 452 -4.14 31.23 22.57
N ILE A 453 -4.05 29.98 22.99
CA ILE A 453 -4.85 28.86 22.52
C ILE A 453 -5.87 28.51 23.59
N THR A 454 -7.14 28.45 23.21
CA THR A 454 -8.19 27.82 24.00
C THR A 454 -8.43 26.43 23.42
N LEU A 455 -8.26 25.39 24.23
CA LEU A 455 -8.47 23.98 23.84
C LEU A 455 -9.61 23.38 24.66
N ASP A 456 -10.66 22.92 23.97
CA ASP A 456 -11.80 22.25 24.57
C ASP A 456 -11.48 20.77 24.82
N LEU A 457 -11.29 20.40 26.09
CA LEU A 457 -11.13 19.00 26.53
C LEU A 457 -12.36 18.49 27.29
N THR A 458 -13.53 19.12 27.14
CA THR A 458 -14.77 18.67 27.83
C THR A 458 -15.22 17.28 27.36
N GLY A 459 -14.89 16.90 26.12
CA GLY A 459 -15.10 15.54 25.59
C GLY A 459 -14.09 14.50 26.11
N ALA A 460 -13.01 14.91 26.78
CA ALA A 460 -12.10 13.99 27.45
C ALA A 460 -12.65 13.59 28.82
N SER A 461 -12.44 12.34 29.23
CA SER A 461 -12.80 11.82 30.54
C SER A 461 -12.31 12.76 31.65
N SER A 462 -13.24 13.20 32.49
CA SER A 462 -12.95 14.12 33.57
C SER A 462 -11.84 13.56 34.47
N GLY A 463 -10.83 14.39 34.73
CA GLY A 463 -9.70 13.99 35.56
C GLY A 463 -8.67 13.08 34.87
N LYS A 464 -8.78 12.81 33.57
CA LYS A 464 -7.74 12.11 32.80
C LYS A 464 -6.49 13.01 32.69
N PRO A 465 -5.31 12.57 33.18
CA PRO A 465 -4.09 13.37 33.07
C PRO A 465 -3.46 13.27 31.68
N PHE A 466 -2.96 14.40 31.20
CA PHE A 466 -2.15 14.52 29.99
C PHE A 466 -0.83 15.22 30.31
N GLN A 467 0.28 14.69 29.82
CA GLN A 467 1.54 15.44 29.78
C GLN A 467 1.41 16.53 28.72
N ALA A 468 1.60 17.78 29.13
CA ALA A 468 1.44 18.94 28.26
C ALA A 468 2.79 19.55 27.90
N ARG A 469 3.11 19.58 26.61
CA ARG A 469 4.39 20.10 26.11
C ARG A 469 4.21 21.02 24.92
N TRP A 470 5.01 22.08 24.86
CA TRP A 470 5.24 22.85 23.65
C TRP A 470 6.36 22.20 22.85
N PHE A 471 6.11 22.00 21.57
CA PHE A 471 7.08 21.58 20.56
C PHE A 471 7.42 22.78 19.68
N ASP A 472 8.72 23.07 19.56
CA ASP A 472 9.23 24.07 18.64
C ASP A 472 9.53 23.43 17.27
N PRO A 473 8.73 23.70 16.22
CA PRO A 473 8.93 23.09 14.91
C PRO A 473 10.18 23.61 14.18
N ARG A 474 10.83 24.66 14.68
CA ARG A 474 12.10 25.19 14.15
C ARG A 474 13.31 24.40 14.63
N THR A 475 13.27 23.92 15.88
CA THR A 475 14.43 23.35 16.57
C THR A 475 14.25 21.89 16.97
N GLY A 476 13.01 21.41 17.07
CA GLY A 476 12.69 20.08 17.55
C GLY A 476 12.60 19.97 19.07
N ASN A 477 12.76 21.08 19.80
CA ASN A 477 12.80 21.09 21.25
C ASN A 477 11.40 20.96 21.86
N LEU A 478 11.33 20.24 22.99
CA LEU A 478 10.14 20.14 23.83
C LEU A 478 10.34 20.91 25.14
N SER A 479 9.33 21.67 25.55
CA SER A 479 9.26 22.33 26.85
C SER A 479 7.90 22.11 27.50
N ASN A 480 7.79 22.25 28.82
CA ASN A 480 6.52 22.03 29.52
C ASN A 480 5.53 23.15 29.20
N ALA A 481 4.28 22.78 28.93
CA ALA A 481 3.15 23.71 28.86
C ALA A 481 2.33 23.61 30.16
N ASN A 482 1.85 24.72 30.70
CA ASN A 482 1.02 24.78 31.91
C ASN A 482 1.54 23.93 33.09
N GLY A 483 2.83 23.97 33.38
CA GLY A 483 3.45 23.20 34.47
C GLY A 483 3.67 21.71 34.16
N GLY A 484 3.34 21.24 32.96
CA GLY A 484 3.70 19.93 32.42
C GLY A 484 2.64 18.84 32.54
N THR A 485 1.59 19.01 33.36
CA THR A 485 0.46 18.08 33.43
C THR A 485 -0.85 18.85 33.51
N VAL A 486 -1.82 18.44 32.68
CA VAL A 486 -3.18 19.02 32.62
C VAL A 486 -4.22 17.92 32.68
N MET A 487 -5.46 18.27 33.04
CA MET A 487 -6.57 17.33 33.21
C MET A 487 -7.62 17.52 32.12
N GLY A 488 -8.18 16.41 31.63
CA GLY A 488 -9.38 16.41 30.78
C GLY A 488 -10.65 16.79 31.54
N GLY A 489 -11.73 17.05 30.80
CA GLY A 489 -13.06 17.38 31.31
C GLY A 489 -13.34 18.88 31.47
N SER A 490 -12.47 19.75 30.95
CA SER A 490 -12.66 21.20 30.98
C SER A 490 -12.05 21.89 29.77
N VAL A 491 -12.41 23.16 29.57
CA VAL A 491 -11.75 24.02 28.58
C VAL A 491 -10.49 24.60 29.22
N LEU A 492 -9.36 24.46 28.55
CA LEU A 492 -8.05 24.91 29.01
C LEU A 492 -7.51 26.04 28.14
N VAL A 493 -6.69 26.90 28.74
CA VAL A 493 -6.01 28.01 28.05
C VAL A 493 -4.51 27.79 28.15
N PHE A 494 -3.81 27.97 27.03
CA PHE A 494 -2.37 27.86 26.91
C PHE A 494 -1.82 29.09 26.19
N ASP A 495 -0.75 29.68 26.72
CA ASP A 495 -0.03 30.76 26.05
C ASP A 495 1.23 30.19 25.37
N ALA A 496 1.32 30.34 24.06
CA ALA A 496 2.51 29.93 23.31
C ALA A 496 3.74 30.72 23.80
N PRO A 497 4.95 30.13 23.77
CA PRO A 497 6.15 30.78 24.32
C PRO A 497 6.51 32.14 23.69
N ASP A 498 6.16 32.35 22.42
CA ASP A 498 6.35 33.61 21.71
C ASP A 498 5.35 33.74 20.53
N GLY A 499 5.52 34.78 19.69
CA GLY A 499 4.68 35.03 18.51
C GLY A 499 5.04 34.23 17.25
N ASN A 500 5.92 33.23 17.34
CA ASN A 500 6.21 32.31 16.23
C ASN A 500 5.26 31.11 16.23
N ASP A 501 5.42 30.20 15.27
CA ASP A 501 4.65 28.96 15.24
C ASP A 501 5.11 27.96 16.31
N TRP A 502 4.13 27.32 16.97
CA TRP A 502 4.32 26.32 18.02
C TRP A 502 3.30 25.20 17.90
N ALA A 503 3.68 23.99 18.30
CA ALA A 503 2.73 22.90 18.47
C ALA A 503 2.56 22.55 19.96
N LEU A 504 1.34 22.57 20.47
CA LEU A 504 1.00 22.03 21.78
C LEU A 504 0.71 20.53 21.62
N PHE A 505 1.45 19.71 22.34
CA PHE A 505 1.30 18.26 22.37
C PHE A 505 0.83 17.83 23.77
N LEU A 506 -0.38 17.26 23.82
CA LEU A 506 -0.94 16.62 25.01
C LEU A 506 -0.89 15.10 24.82
N ALA A 507 -0.04 14.43 25.59
CA ALA A 507 0.07 12.99 25.59
C ALA A 507 -0.58 12.41 26.85
N GLY A 508 -1.70 11.69 26.67
CA GLY A 508 -2.21 10.82 27.70
C GLY A 508 -1.24 9.67 27.93
N ALA A 509 -1.29 9.05 29.10
CA ALA A 509 -0.63 7.76 29.31
C ALA A 509 -0.97 6.83 28.12
N ALA A 510 0.04 6.13 27.60
CA ALA A 510 -0.22 5.10 26.60
C ALA A 510 -1.33 4.17 27.14
N PRO A 511 -2.25 3.69 26.30
CA PRO A 511 -3.13 2.61 26.74
C PRO A 511 -2.26 1.53 27.39
N LEU A 512 -2.65 1.07 28.57
CA LEU A 512 -2.03 -0.14 29.09
C LEU A 512 -2.37 -1.24 28.09
N ASP A 513 -1.37 -2.03 27.70
CA ASP A 513 -1.64 -3.17 26.84
C ASP A 513 -2.72 -4.04 27.52
N GLU A 514 -3.76 -4.39 26.77
CA GLU A 514 -4.93 -5.08 27.31
C GLU A 514 -4.84 -6.57 27.00
N VAL A 515 -5.24 -7.39 27.96
CA VAL A 515 -5.41 -8.84 27.76
C VAL A 515 -6.44 -9.03 26.64
N PRO A 516 -6.20 -9.91 25.64
CA PRO A 516 -7.20 -10.22 24.64
C PRO A 516 -8.46 -10.77 25.30
N VAL A 517 -9.63 -10.42 24.77
CA VAL A 517 -10.92 -10.98 25.22
C VAL A 517 -11.66 -11.48 24.00
N ILE A 518 -11.91 -12.79 23.93
CA ILE A 518 -12.62 -13.43 22.83
C ILE A 518 -14.11 -13.18 23.02
N ALA A 519 -14.83 -12.88 21.94
CA ALA A 519 -16.27 -12.79 21.97
C ALA A 519 -16.88 -14.16 22.34
N GLU A 520 -17.96 -14.14 23.12
CA GLU A 520 -18.69 -15.36 23.50
C GLU A 520 -19.08 -16.18 22.27
N VAL A 521 -18.89 -17.50 22.37
CA VAL A 521 -19.16 -18.45 21.28
C VAL A 521 -20.26 -19.40 21.72
N SER A 522 -21.36 -19.43 20.97
CA SER A 522 -22.43 -20.40 21.19
C SER A 522 -22.06 -21.79 20.67
N SER A 523 -22.44 -22.80 21.45
CA SER A 523 -22.51 -24.19 21.00
C SER A 523 -23.44 -24.33 19.80
N GLY A 524 -23.26 -25.39 19.02
CA GLY A 524 -24.08 -25.66 17.84
C GLY A 524 -24.08 -27.14 17.46
N THR A 525 -24.62 -27.43 16.29
CA THR A 525 -24.67 -28.77 15.71
C THR A 525 -23.82 -28.82 14.44
N LEU A 526 -23.36 -30.02 14.07
CA LEU A 526 -22.66 -30.28 12.81
C LEU A 526 -23.00 -31.68 12.31
N VAL A 527 -23.53 -31.77 11.09
CA VAL A 527 -23.83 -33.07 10.47
C VAL A 527 -22.53 -33.78 10.05
N SER A 528 -22.41 -35.05 10.39
CA SER A 528 -21.27 -35.90 10.01
C SER A 528 -20.95 -35.82 8.51
N GLY A 529 -19.66 -35.64 8.18
CA GLY A 529 -19.16 -35.42 6.83
C GLY A 529 -19.09 -33.96 6.37
N THR A 530 -19.61 -33.01 7.16
CA THR A 530 -19.51 -31.57 6.88
C THR A 530 -18.28 -30.97 7.54
N SER A 531 -17.47 -30.22 6.80
CA SER A 531 -16.28 -29.58 7.38
C SER A 531 -16.65 -28.45 8.34
N TYR A 532 -16.02 -28.44 9.51
CA TYR A 532 -16.20 -27.41 10.52
C TYR A 532 -15.34 -26.18 10.23
N THR A 533 -15.95 -24.99 10.27
CA THR A 533 -15.25 -23.70 10.20
C THR A 533 -15.91 -22.68 11.12
N ARG A 534 -15.13 -21.91 11.87
CA ARG A 534 -15.63 -20.78 12.67
C ARG A 534 -14.59 -19.68 12.84
N GLN A 535 -14.97 -18.43 12.54
CA GLN A 535 -14.12 -17.25 12.74
C GLN A 535 -14.25 -16.74 14.18
N MET A 536 -13.12 -16.64 14.89
CA MET A 536 -13.07 -16.01 16.20
C MET A 536 -13.02 -14.48 16.06
N VAL A 537 -13.61 -13.78 17.02
CA VAL A 537 -13.64 -12.31 17.09
C VAL A 537 -13.17 -11.89 18.47
N LEU A 538 -12.33 -10.85 18.55
CA LEU A 538 -11.94 -10.24 19.81
C LEU A 538 -12.87 -9.06 20.11
N THR A 539 -13.27 -8.92 21.38
CA THR A 539 -13.93 -7.71 21.88
C THR A 539 -12.91 -6.67 22.36
N HIS A 540 -11.78 -7.13 22.90
CA HIS A 540 -10.66 -6.31 23.40
C HIS A 540 -9.33 -7.04 23.17
N GLY A 541 -8.21 -6.34 23.33
CA GLY A 541 -6.87 -6.93 23.28
C GLY A 541 -5.87 -6.15 22.44
N THR A 542 -4.66 -5.95 22.98
CA THR A 542 -3.57 -5.31 22.23
C THR A 542 -2.82 -6.35 21.38
N PRO A 543 -2.69 -6.16 20.06
CA PRO A 543 -1.83 -7.00 19.21
C PRO A 543 -0.33 -6.89 19.57
N PRO A 544 0.50 -7.88 19.21
CA PRO A 544 0.20 -9.08 18.42
C PRO A 544 -0.56 -10.14 19.23
N ILE A 545 -1.54 -10.80 18.57
CA ILE A 545 -2.33 -11.88 19.16
C ILE A 545 -1.83 -13.22 18.62
N THR A 546 -1.58 -14.17 19.52
CA THR A 546 -1.28 -15.56 19.21
C THR A 546 -2.49 -16.41 19.53
N TRP A 547 -3.04 -17.07 18.50
CA TRP A 547 -4.14 -18.01 18.61
C TRP A 547 -3.62 -19.44 18.77
N SER A 548 -4.24 -20.22 19.64
CA SER A 548 -3.91 -21.62 19.87
C SER A 548 -5.17 -22.46 20.11
N VAL A 549 -5.13 -23.72 19.66
CA VAL A 549 -6.11 -24.74 20.03
C VAL A 549 -5.61 -25.40 21.32
N LEU A 550 -6.37 -25.27 22.40
CA LEU A 550 -6.08 -25.96 23.67
C LEU A 550 -6.74 -27.34 23.72
N GLN A 551 -7.96 -27.44 23.19
CA GLN A 551 -8.72 -28.67 23.13
C GLN A 551 -9.56 -28.72 21.84
N GLY A 552 -9.73 -29.90 21.26
CA GLY A 552 -10.63 -30.08 20.13
C GLY A 552 -10.47 -31.46 19.49
N PRO A 553 -11.35 -31.80 18.53
CA PRO A 553 -11.22 -33.01 17.73
C PRO A 553 -9.88 -33.09 16.98
N VAL A 554 -9.46 -34.31 16.65
CA VAL A 554 -8.22 -34.55 15.90
C VAL A 554 -8.26 -33.82 14.55
N GLY A 555 -7.20 -33.07 14.26
CA GLY A 555 -7.07 -32.29 13.02
C GLY A 555 -7.58 -30.85 13.11
N LEU A 556 -8.25 -30.45 14.20
CA LEU A 556 -8.66 -29.06 14.41
C LEU A 556 -7.43 -28.15 14.54
N GLN A 557 -7.47 -27.00 13.87
CA GLN A 557 -6.43 -25.97 13.86
C GLN A 557 -7.06 -24.58 13.99
N VAL A 558 -6.27 -23.60 14.40
CA VAL A 558 -6.62 -22.17 14.34
C VAL A 558 -5.52 -21.41 13.62
N SER A 559 -5.91 -20.57 12.66
CA SER A 559 -4.98 -19.73 11.90
C SER A 559 -4.52 -18.49 12.70
N SER A 560 -3.54 -17.77 12.16
CA SER A 560 -3.05 -16.50 12.74
C SER A 560 -4.11 -15.39 12.79
N ASN A 561 -5.15 -15.45 11.95
CA ASN A 561 -6.29 -14.52 11.98
C ASN A 561 -7.50 -15.07 12.76
N GLY A 562 -7.36 -16.18 13.51
CA GLY A 562 -8.41 -16.71 14.38
C GLY A 562 -9.48 -17.55 13.68
N LEU A 563 -9.23 -18.07 12.47
CA LEU A 563 -10.13 -19.01 11.80
C LEU A 563 -9.88 -20.44 12.31
N VAL A 564 -10.87 -20.98 13.02
CA VAL A 564 -10.89 -22.37 13.50
C VAL A 564 -11.40 -23.27 12.38
N SER A 565 -10.63 -24.28 11.98
CA SER A 565 -10.97 -25.18 10.87
C SER A 565 -10.20 -26.51 10.95
N GLY A 566 -10.37 -27.40 9.96
CA GLY A 566 -9.55 -28.61 9.81
C GLY A 566 -10.17 -29.90 10.37
N TRP A 567 -11.34 -29.83 10.98
CA TRP A 567 -12.10 -31.00 11.45
C TRP A 567 -13.32 -31.26 10.55
N THR A 568 -13.54 -32.52 10.20
CA THR A 568 -14.75 -33.02 9.52
C THR A 568 -15.15 -34.31 10.22
N PRO A 569 -16.22 -34.33 11.04
CA PRO A 569 -16.60 -35.53 11.79
C PRO A 569 -16.98 -36.66 10.85
N ASN A 570 -16.60 -37.89 11.21
CA ASN A 570 -17.06 -39.09 10.52
C ASN A 570 -18.37 -39.62 11.15
N SER A 571 -18.99 -40.63 10.54
CA SER A 571 -20.27 -41.18 11.03
C SER A 571 -20.15 -41.71 12.47
N GLY A 572 -19.03 -42.33 12.83
CA GLY A 572 -18.79 -42.87 14.19
C GLY A 572 -18.61 -41.81 15.28
N GLU A 573 -18.61 -40.52 14.93
CA GLU A 573 -18.67 -39.42 15.89
C GLU A 573 -20.11 -38.94 16.12
N ALA A 574 -21.12 -39.49 15.44
CA ALA A 574 -22.52 -39.10 15.61
C ALA A 574 -23.01 -39.31 17.05
N GLY A 575 -23.81 -38.37 17.55
CA GLY A 575 -24.25 -38.30 18.95
C GLY A 575 -23.18 -37.86 19.96
N SER A 576 -21.93 -37.63 19.52
CA SER A 576 -20.89 -37.07 20.39
C SER A 576 -20.95 -35.54 20.44
N SER A 577 -20.48 -34.97 21.55
CA SER A 577 -20.42 -33.52 21.76
C SER A 577 -19.01 -33.08 22.14
N PRO A 578 -18.03 -33.13 21.21
CA PRO A 578 -16.68 -32.66 21.48
C PRO A 578 -16.66 -31.19 21.91
N THR A 579 -15.90 -30.92 22.96
CA THR A 579 -15.57 -29.56 23.41
C THR A 579 -14.42 -29.01 22.58
N ILE A 580 -14.58 -27.78 22.09
CA ILE A 580 -13.54 -27.00 21.41
C ILE A 580 -13.06 -25.89 22.33
N GLU A 581 -11.80 -26.00 22.69
CA GLU A 581 -10.91 -25.12 23.47
C GLU A 581 -10.08 -24.11 22.65
N ILE A 582 -10.40 -22.82 22.51
CA ILE A 582 -9.52 -21.85 21.81
C ILE A 582 -9.01 -20.76 22.74
N GLN A 583 -7.71 -20.46 22.64
CA GLN A 583 -7.05 -19.37 23.37
C GLN A 583 -6.53 -18.28 22.43
N ALA A 584 -6.71 -17.03 22.85
CA ALA A 584 -6.02 -15.85 22.32
C ALA A 584 -5.06 -15.33 23.39
N SER A 585 -3.82 -15.03 23.01
CA SER A 585 -2.78 -14.58 23.95
C SER A 585 -1.93 -13.44 23.40
N ASN A 586 -1.44 -12.58 24.29
CA ASN A 586 -0.41 -11.57 24.02
C ASN A 586 0.58 -11.50 25.19
N THR A 587 1.44 -10.49 25.21
CA THR A 587 2.46 -10.28 26.26
C THR A 587 1.89 -9.97 27.65
N ILE A 588 0.59 -9.63 27.74
CA ILE A 588 -0.07 -9.23 28.99
C ILE A 588 -0.83 -10.39 29.60
N GLY A 589 -1.45 -11.21 28.77
CA GLY A 589 -2.19 -12.38 29.23
C GLY A 589 -2.87 -13.11 28.09
N SER A 590 -3.85 -13.91 28.48
CA SER A 590 -4.63 -14.72 27.54
C SER A 590 -6.08 -14.79 27.99
N ASP A 591 -6.97 -14.95 27.02
CA ASP A 591 -8.35 -15.34 27.25
C ASP A 591 -8.66 -16.61 26.46
N THR A 592 -9.67 -17.34 26.91
CA THR A 592 -9.97 -18.67 26.42
C THR A 592 -11.49 -18.85 26.37
N VAL A 593 -11.98 -19.34 25.25
CA VAL A 593 -13.41 -19.61 25.04
C VAL A 593 -13.61 -21.07 24.72
N SER A 594 -14.66 -21.65 25.30
CA SER A 594 -15.06 -23.04 25.13
C SER A 594 -16.48 -23.16 24.63
N TRP A 595 -16.72 -24.02 23.65
CA TRP A 595 -18.07 -24.39 23.22
C TRP A 595 -18.12 -25.85 22.79
N GLN A 596 -19.33 -26.38 22.61
CA GLN A 596 -19.55 -27.76 22.17
C GLN A 596 -20.22 -27.81 20.81
N ILE A 597 -19.87 -28.83 20.03
CA ILE A 597 -20.55 -29.14 18.77
C ILE A 597 -21.16 -30.52 18.90
N LEU A 598 -22.49 -30.60 18.91
CA LEU A 598 -23.18 -31.89 18.82
C LEU A 598 -23.08 -32.38 17.37
N VAL A 599 -22.47 -33.55 17.18
CA VAL A 599 -22.34 -34.17 15.87
C VAL A 599 -23.61 -34.93 15.57
N LEU A 600 -24.34 -34.51 14.53
CA LEU A 600 -25.58 -35.16 14.11
C LEU A 600 -25.27 -36.26 13.09
N SER A 601 -26.04 -37.33 13.13
CA SER A 601 -26.05 -38.32 12.04
C SER A 601 -26.58 -37.66 10.76
N ARG A 602 -26.23 -38.18 9.59
CA ARG A 602 -26.93 -37.79 8.35
C ARG A 602 -28.36 -38.32 8.29
N MET A 603 -28.68 -39.28 9.16
CA MET A 603 -29.97 -39.96 9.26
C MET A 603 -30.84 -39.37 10.38
N ASP A 604 -30.31 -38.36 11.09
CA ASP A 604 -31.05 -37.53 12.05
C ASP A 604 -31.64 -36.36 11.25
N PHE A 605 -32.86 -36.57 10.75
CA PHE A 605 -33.53 -35.69 9.80
C PHE A 605 -34.23 -34.52 10.48
N ASP A 606 -34.67 -34.68 11.72
CA ASP A 606 -35.27 -33.59 12.50
C ASP A 606 -34.27 -32.80 13.37
N GLN A 607 -33.01 -33.28 13.43
CA GLN A 607 -31.86 -32.65 14.07
C GLN A 607 -31.98 -32.55 15.59
N ASP A 608 -32.64 -33.52 16.22
CA ASP A 608 -32.80 -33.56 17.67
C ASP A 608 -31.64 -34.25 18.42
N GLY A 609 -30.74 -34.91 17.67
CA GLY A 609 -29.53 -35.54 18.18
C GLY A 609 -29.62 -37.06 18.37
N ASP A 610 -30.74 -37.69 18.01
CA ASP A 610 -30.85 -39.13 17.92
C ASP A 610 -31.31 -39.61 16.53
N VAL A 611 -31.46 -40.92 16.36
CA VAL A 611 -32.02 -41.50 15.13
C VAL A 611 -33.09 -42.49 15.54
N ASP A 612 -34.34 -42.12 15.31
CA ASP A 612 -35.49 -42.85 15.83
C ASP A 612 -36.67 -42.98 14.85
N LEU A 613 -37.88 -43.22 15.38
CA LEU A 613 -39.06 -43.43 14.56
C LEU A 613 -39.59 -42.14 13.92
N GLU A 614 -39.28 -40.96 14.46
CA GLU A 614 -39.63 -39.67 13.87
C GLU A 614 -38.82 -39.47 12.59
N ASP A 615 -37.50 -39.72 12.63
CA ASP A 615 -36.64 -39.74 11.44
C ASP A 615 -37.05 -40.81 10.44
N PHE A 616 -37.42 -42.00 10.92
CA PHE A 616 -37.91 -43.05 10.03
C PHE A 616 -39.18 -42.61 9.29
N GLY A 617 -40.03 -41.81 9.93
CA GLY A 617 -41.20 -41.21 9.30
C GLY A 617 -40.82 -40.31 8.11
N VAL A 618 -39.72 -39.54 8.24
CA VAL A 618 -39.18 -38.71 7.16
C VAL A 618 -38.63 -39.59 6.03
N LEU A 619 -37.83 -40.62 6.35
CA LEU A 619 -37.33 -41.59 5.37
C LEU A 619 -38.49 -42.27 4.62
N GLN A 620 -39.50 -42.73 5.37
CA GLN A 620 -40.64 -43.47 4.84
C GLN A 620 -41.43 -42.64 3.84
N ALA A 621 -41.57 -41.33 4.08
CA ALA A 621 -42.26 -40.42 3.16
C ALA A 621 -41.54 -40.29 1.81
N CYS A 622 -40.23 -40.58 1.78
CA CYS A 622 -39.38 -40.49 0.59
C CYS A 622 -39.21 -41.81 -0.18
N LEU A 623 -39.74 -42.93 0.33
CA LEU A 623 -39.66 -44.22 -0.33
C LEU A 623 -40.30 -44.17 -1.73
N SER A 624 -39.48 -44.46 -2.74
CA SER A 624 -39.88 -44.49 -4.15
C SER A 624 -39.92 -45.91 -4.72
N GLY A 625 -39.11 -46.80 -4.14
CA GLY A 625 -38.98 -48.20 -4.54
C GLY A 625 -37.89 -48.44 -5.57
N THR A 626 -37.44 -49.69 -5.68
CA THR A 626 -36.26 -50.06 -6.47
C THR A 626 -36.37 -49.67 -7.95
N ASN A 627 -35.35 -48.99 -8.46
CA ASN A 627 -35.22 -48.34 -9.77
C ASN A 627 -36.28 -47.26 -10.07
N VAL A 628 -36.92 -46.67 -9.06
CA VAL A 628 -37.87 -45.57 -9.25
C VAL A 628 -37.25 -44.28 -8.69
N PRO A 629 -36.98 -43.27 -9.53
CA PRO A 629 -36.39 -42.03 -9.04
C PRO A 629 -37.18 -41.40 -7.90
N TYR A 630 -36.50 -41.05 -6.80
CA TYR A 630 -37.13 -40.37 -5.68
C TYR A 630 -37.61 -38.97 -6.06
N GLN A 631 -38.59 -38.45 -5.32
CA GLN A 631 -39.17 -37.14 -5.59
C GLN A 631 -38.23 -36.00 -5.20
N ALA A 632 -38.34 -34.86 -5.89
CA ALA A 632 -37.58 -33.66 -5.54
C ALA A 632 -37.79 -33.28 -4.06
N GLY A 633 -36.71 -33.05 -3.33
CA GLY A 633 -36.73 -32.80 -1.88
C GLY A 633 -36.40 -34.02 -1.02
N CYS A 634 -36.28 -35.23 -1.61
CA CYS A 634 -35.91 -36.46 -0.91
C CYS A 634 -34.44 -36.85 -1.07
N GLU A 635 -33.58 -35.94 -1.52
CA GLU A 635 -32.16 -36.20 -1.74
C GLU A 635 -31.44 -36.63 -0.43
N HIS A 636 -31.94 -36.16 0.71
CA HIS A 636 -31.42 -36.48 2.05
C HIS A 636 -31.74 -37.92 2.49
N ALA A 637 -32.80 -38.53 1.94
CA ALA A 637 -33.25 -39.87 2.27
C ALA A 637 -32.56 -40.97 1.42
N ASN A 638 -31.81 -40.57 0.38
CA ASN A 638 -30.98 -41.47 -0.41
C ASN A 638 -29.61 -41.63 0.28
N LEU A 639 -29.48 -42.73 1.02
CA LEU A 639 -28.36 -43.00 1.91
C LEU A 639 -27.25 -43.82 1.23
N ASP A 640 -27.54 -44.55 0.15
CA ASP A 640 -26.52 -45.30 -0.60
C ASP A 640 -25.97 -44.54 -1.83
N GLY A 641 -26.63 -43.42 -2.20
CA GLY A 641 -26.20 -42.49 -3.23
C GLY A 641 -26.61 -42.88 -4.65
N ASP A 642 -27.61 -43.74 -4.82
CA ASP A 642 -28.10 -44.16 -6.12
C ASP A 642 -29.25 -43.27 -6.65
N ILE A 643 -30.15 -43.78 -7.50
CA ILE A 643 -31.23 -42.99 -8.09
C ILE A 643 -32.55 -43.05 -7.30
N ASP A 644 -32.71 -43.97 -6.36
CA ASP A 644 -33.98 -44.23 -5.67
C ASP A 644 -33.83 -44.15 -4.14
N VAL A 645 -34.94 -44.39 -3.44
CA VAL A 645 -34.98 -44.54 -1.98
C VAL A 645 -35.80 -45.80 -1.72
N ASP A 646 -35.13 -46.88 -1.30
CA ASP A 646 -35.71 -48.21 -1.23
C ASP A 646 -35.30 -49.02 0.01
N GLY A 647 -35.39 -50.35 -0.06
CA GLY A 647 -35.05 -51.24 1.05
C GLY A 647 -33.57 -51.19 1.46
N VAL A 648 -32.67 -50.75 0.58
CA VAL A 648 -31.24 -50.57 0.88
C VAL A 648 -31.06 -49.37 1.81
N ASP A 649 -31.67 -48.23 1.51
CA ASP A 649 -31.66 -47.05 2.38
C ASP A 649 -32.27 -47.33 3.74
N VAL A 650 -33.40 -48.05 3.77
CA VAL A 650 -34.02 -48.50 5.03
C VAL A 650 -33.05 -49.36 5.84
N SER A 651 -32.30 -50.25 5.18
CA SER A 651 -31.31 -51.09 5.86
C SER A 651 -30.15 -50.26 6.43
N ILE A 652 -29.68 -49.25 5.70
CA ILE A 652 -28.64 -48.32 6.16
C ILE A 652 -29.15 -47.51 7.36
N PHE A 653 -30.37 -46.98 7.27
CA PHE A 653 -31.01 -46.22 8.34
C PHE A 653 -31.21 -47.06 9.61
N LEU A 654 -31.73 -48.29 9.48
CA LEU A 654 -31.97 -49.17 10.63
C LEU A 654 -30.68 -49.57 11.36
N ASN A 655 -29.54 -49.60 10.68
CA ASN A 655 -28.24 -49.81 11.33
C ASN A 655 -27.84 -48.63 12.22
N CYS A 656 -28.30 -47.41 11.89
CA CYS A 656 -28.04 -46.21 12.67
C CYS A 656 -29.13 -45.92 13.71
N MET A 657 -30.32 -46.52 13.60
CA MET A 657 -31.42 -46.31 14.54
C MET A 657 -31.06 -46.77 15.96
N GLY A 658 -30.83 -45.81 16.85
CA GLY A 658 -30.56 -46.02 18.27
C GLY A 658 -31.83 -46.00 19.13
N GLY A 659 -32.86 -45.31 18.65
CA GLY A 659 -34.10 -45.01 19.36
C GLY A 659 -34.04 -43.70 20.16
N PRO A 660 -35.17 -43.25 20.72
CA PRO A 660 -35.28 -41.93 21.32
C PRO A 660 -34.32 -41.74 22.50
N ASN A 661 -33.73 -40.56 22.56
CA ASN A 661 -32.73 -40.10 23.53
C ASN A 661 -31.49 -41.00 23.62
N ARG A 662 -31.12 -41.67 22.53
CA ARG A 662 -29.91 -42.51 22.47
C ARG A 662 -29.01 -42.04 21.33
N PRO A 663 -27.68 -42.06 21.52
CA PRO A 663 -26.77 -41.80 20.43
C PRO A 663 -27.08 -42.72 19.23
N PRO A 664 -26.90 -42.23 18.00
CA PRO A 664 -27.06 -43.06 16.82
C PRO A 664 -26.19 -44.33 16.90
N GLY A 665 -26.71 -45.43 16.35
CA GLY A 665 -26.03 -46.73 16.30
C GLY A 665 -24.91 -46.81 15.25
N CYS A 666 -24.79 -45.76 14.44
CA CYS A 666 -23.71 -45.48 13.54
C CYS A 666 -22.83 -44.35 14.08
#